data_AF-A0A365NGY9-F1
#
_entry.id   AF-A0A365NGY9-F1
#
_cell.length_a   1.000
_cell.length_b   1.000
_cell.length_c   1.000
_cell.angle_alpha   90.00
_cell.angle_beta   90.00
_cell.angle_gamma   90.00
#
_symmetry.space_group_name_H-M   'P 1'
#
loop_
_entity.id
_entity.type
_entity.pdbx_description
1 polymer ?
#
loop_
_entity_poly.entity_id
_entity_poly.type
_entity_poly.pdbx_seq_one_letter_code
_entity_poly.pdbx_strand_id
1 'polypeptide(L)'
;MTVESRLQQPVRVAILDCDYVVPKVAETWGPTYSSIFAHRLQAVNKTLGSDKVLQISAFDIIKNEYPDPNDFDAFLITGSVKGVYDEDLWIARLKAFIQKTYQTHQHVRMFGACFGHQIISEALLEKYGVIVEKDPKGYEVGIHKVVLNPKFAAHFDHILSLPEGDGLRVQFAHGDHVRFEAPWPESWISIGSTPHCAVQGIFQPGRVLTFQGHFEFNEEISTETIKYFYTPERGFTPEQTQAALDQIRGKDDSEEAAKILHAFFTEMAHQSNSPFISRCNGFSMPLFKNFRSGPKVVDNAANLDPHTWTLPSSYKPSQPDGKQTIIPDPRVFSNVFSIPCETESQSIETLLAYPDASHAAVHLALLECFRNLKASAGALNIEVIQPPAYDDTKSPVLASPSEPTQLPASQKWDLLIKLAVTRFTTWWSGSDLLLNHASAYSHHGGTRAALQLTKDYLPPLDILLVWYALMLNPEAYEAACNAQGANATRLKNICFPWPAIRDVIDMDKMQLVLPRSAQKLFTNITSQPCDILEYLQTPPAYADAGKVRIETDLFIEVKRHENIIEESNKLLWIRSPALQGSLIRAGLEYLDFHLREPNAVEEEMVCHQSFGVRLFWRTHRLFPRQYKAFLKEIGGMQSEQTQGQDLKRDAKILFDMDDPSPIQEHCHCWTCERIRDDLPEFVYTKPSTAASSSTSLTTMQKQISSLSAETLLQIQDDLGFCLAVEDARRSGLPLPTRPPTTAEKEADKIAKQKQKELGYRPGLNDSYVGKE
;
A
#
# COMPACT_ATOMS: atom_id res chain seq x y z
N MET A 1 -5.63 29.15 -25.13
CA MET A 1 -5.91 30.04 -23.98
C MET A 1 -4.63 30.80 -23.67
N THR A 2 -4.66 32.13 -23.79
CA THR A 2 -3.54 33.04 -23.52
C THR A 2 -3.17 33.04 -22.03
N VAL A 3 -1.93 33.38 -21.69
CA VAL A 3 -1.43 33.47 -20.30
C VAL A 3 -2.27 34.41 -19.43
N GLU A 4 -2.89 35.43 -20.04
CA GLU A 4 -3.83 36.34 -19.38
C GLU A 4 -5.14 35.66 -18.94
N SER A 5 -5.58 34.56 -19.60
CA SER A 5 -6.86 33.93 -19.27
C SER A 5 -6.81 33.00 -18.05
N ARG A 6 -5.63 32.63 -17.54
CA ARG A 6 -5.47 31.88 -16.27
C ARG A 6 -5.40 32.78 -15.05
N LEU A 7 -5.18 34.08 -15.23
CA LEU A 7 -5.08 35.04 -14.11
C LEU A 7 -6.45 35.47 -13.56
N GLN A 8 -7.55 35.11 -14.24
CA GLN A 8 -8.91 35.55 -13.90
C GLN A 8 -9.84 34.43 -13.39
N GLN A 9 -9.39 33.18 -13.30
CA GLN A 9 -10.24 32.11 -12.77
C GLN A 9 -10.20 32.08 -11.24
N PRO A 10 -11.36 31.91 -10.58
CA PRO A 10 -11.42 31.80 -9.12
C PRO A 10 -10.67 30.56 -8.65
N VAL A 11 -10.01 30.65 -7.49
CA VAL A 11 -9.40 29.51 -6.81
C VAL A 11 -10.50 28.77 -6.06
N ARG A 12 -10.74 27.52 -6.41
CA ARG A 12 -11.79 26.67 -5.83
C ARG A 12 -11.23 25.98 -4.59
N VAL A 13 -11.78 26.29 -3.43
CA VAL A 13 -11.35 25.77 -2.13
C VAL A 13 -12.48 24.95 -1.51
N ALA A 14 -12.21 23.69 -1.18
CA ALA A 14 -13.13 22.89 -0.37
C ALA A 14 -12.71 22.94 1.10
N ILE A 15 -13.65 23.25 1.99
CA ILE A 15 -13.47 23.14 3.43
C ILE A 15 -14.08 21.81 3.87
N LEU A 16 -13.26 21.00 4.55
CA LEU A 16 -13.60 19.68 5.07
C LEU A 16 -13.87 19.83 6.57
N ASP A 17 -15.14 20.01 6.93
CA ASP A 17 -15.60 20.23 8.30
C ASP A 17 -15.51 18.90 9.08
N CYS A 18 -14.61 18.86 10.07
CA CYS A 18 -14.31 17.69 10.91
C CYS A 18 -14.96 17.76 12.30
N ASP A 19 -15.78 18.80 12.54
CA ASP A 19 -16.52 19.01 13.80
C ASP A 19 -17.59 20.10 13.64
N TYR A 20 -18.47 20.20 14.62
CA TYR A 20 -19.48 21.24 14.74
C TYR A 20 -19.06 22.31 15.74
N VAL A 21 -19.39 23.56 15.48
CA VAL A 21 -19.12 24.64 16.43
C VAL A 21 -20.04 24.54 17.64
N VAL A 22 -19.59 25.05 18.79
CA VAL A 22 -20.40 25.02 20.01
C VAL A 22 -21.72 25.78 19.82
N PRO A 23 -22.83 25.35 20.47
CA PRO A 23 -24.17 25.87 20.16
C PRO A 23 -24.27 27.39 20.16
N LYS A 24 -23.60 28.07 21.10
CA LYS A 24 -23.66 29.53 21.20
C LYS A 24 -22.96 30.24 20.03
N VAL A 25 -21.86 29.67 19.54
CA VAL A 25 -21.16 30.16 18.35
C VAL A 25 -21.96 29.85 17.09
N ALA A 26 -22.65 28.71 17.06
CA ALA A 26 -23.48 28.28 15.93
C ALA A 26 -24.62 29.26 15.61
N GLU A 27 -25.18 29.93 16.63
CA GLU A 27 -26.21 30.95 16.48
C GLU A 27 -25.76 32.12 15.59
N THR A 28 -24.48 32.50 15.66
CA THR A 28 -23.92 33.64 14.92
C THR A 28 -23.24 33.20 13.63
N TRP A 29 -22.51 32.10 13.67
CA TRP A 29 -21.63 31.67 12.58
C TRP A 29 -22.18 30.52 11.76
N GLY A 30 -23.26 29.86 12.18
CA GLY A 30 -23.74 28.62 11.56
C GLY A 30 -23.07 27.37 12.15
N PRO A 31 -23.52 26.17 11.76
CA PRO A 31 -23.26 24.93 12.52
C PRO A 31 -21.84 24.37 12.42
N THR A 32 -21.03 24.81 11.44
CA THR A 32 -19.70 24.26 11.17
C THR A 32 -18.62 25.35 11.08
N TYR A 33 -17.35 24.95 11.08
CA TYR A 33 -16.22 25.89 11.07
C TYR A 33 -15.99 26.55 9.72
N SER A 34 -16.48 25.97 8.63
CA SER A 34 -16.31 26.49 7.27
C SER A 34 -16.79 27.92 7.08
N SER A 35 -17.87 28.34 7.75
CA SER A 35 -18.35 29.73 7.69
C SER A 35 -17.37 30.73 8.32
N ILE A 36 -16.71 30.34 9.42
CA ILE A 36 -15.72 31.15 10.13
C ILE A 36 -14.47 31.33 9.27
N PHE A 37 -13.96 30.23 8.71
CA PHE A 37 -12.84 30.25 7.76
C PHE A 37 -13.18 31.07 6.51
N ALA A 38 -14.37 30.87 5.93
CA ALA A 38 -14.81 31.61 4.75
C ALA A 38 -14.87 33.12 5.02
N HIS A 39 -15.43 33.53 6.15
CA HIS A 39 -15.47 34.92 6.56
C HIS A 39 -14.07 35.52 6.70
N ARG A 40 -13.16 34.81 7.37
CA ARG A 40 -11.77 35.25 7.59
C ARG A 40 -11.02 35.39 6.27
N LEU A 41 -11.11 34.40 5.38
CA LEU A 41 -10.45 34.40 4.08
C LEU A 41 -11.00 35.49 3.15
N GLN A 42 -12.32 35.74 3.16
CA GLN A 42 -12.94 36.83 2.41
C GLN A 42 -12.51 38.21 2.93
N ALA A 43 -12.35 38.38 4.24
CA ALA A 43 -11.86 39.62 4.83
C ALA A 43 -10.43 39.92 4.38
N VAL A 44 -9.53 38.92 4.45
CA VAL A 44 -8.14 39.07 3.98
C VAL A 44 -8.06 39.31 2.47
N ASN A 45 -8.88 38.63 1.67
CA ASN A 45 -8.91 38.87 0.23
C ASN A 45 -9.20 40.34 -0.12
N LYS A 46 -10.08 41.00 0.66
CA LYS A 46 -10.35 42.43 0.54
C LYS A 46 -9.18 43.29 1.00
N THR A 47 -8.57 42.97 2.15
CA THR A 47 -7.42 43.72 2.70
C THR A 47 -6.22 43.70 1.77
N LEU A 48 -5.94 42.55 1.14
CA LEU A 48 -4.83 42.41 0.20
C LEU A 48 -5.10 43.03 -1.19
N GLY A 49 -6.34 43.43 -1.47
CA GLY A 49 -6.73 43.93 -2.80
C GLY A 49 -6.49 42.91 -3.92
N SER A 50 -6.60 41.61 -3.61
CA SER A 50 -6.31 40.54 -4.56
C SER A 50 -7.41 40.40 -5.61
N ASP A 51 -7.01 40.43 -6.89
CA ASP A 51 -7.91 40.17 -8.03
C ASP A 51 -8.37 38.71 -8.12
N LYS A 52 -7.71 37.79 -7.39
CA LYS A 52 -8.09 36.37 -7.35
C LYS A 52 -9.22 36.15 -6.36
N VAL A 53 -10.36 35.66 -6.86
CA VAL A 53 -11.53 35.31 -6.04
C VAL A 53 -11.36 33.90 -5.48
N LEU A 54 -11.56 33.71 -4.17
CA LEU A 54 -11.69 32.39 -3.56
C LEU A 54 -13.14 31.93 -3.63
N GLN A 55 -13.40 30.82 -4.32
CA GLN A 55 -14.69 30.15 -4.35
C GLN A 55 -14.67 29.03 -3.33
N ILE A 56 -15.44 29.16 -2.26
CA ILE A 56 -15.41 28.25 -1.11
C ILE A 56 -16.66 27.38 -1.10
N SER A 57 -16.46 26.07 -0.97
CA SER A 57 -17.52 25.06 -0.75
C SER A 57 -17.21 24.28 0.53
N ALA A 58 -18.23 23.90 1.29
CA ALA A 58 -18.08 23.15 2.54
C ALA A 58 -18.59 21.72 2.40
N PHE A 59 -17.93 20.78 3.07
CA PHE A 59 -18.26 19.35 3.07
C PHE A 59 -18.19 18.83 4.50
N ASP A 60 -19.28 18.19 4.97
CA ASP A 60 -19.36 17.61 6.31
C ASP A 60 -18.72 16.21 6.31
N ILE A 61 -17.47 16.14 6.78
CA ILE A 61 -16.70 14.88 6.79
C ILE A 61 -17.28 13.88 7.78
N ILE A 62 -17.87 14.35 8.89
CA ILE A 62 -18.52 13.48 9.88
C ILE A 62 -19.69 12.74 9.24
N LYS A 63 -20.42 13.41 8.34
CA LYS A 63 -21.48 12.81 7.51
C LYS A 63 -20.97 12.09 6.26
N ASN A 64 -19.66 11.94 6.10
CA ASN A 64 -19.02 11.30 4.96
C ASN A 64 -19.29 12.02 3.62
N GLU A 65 -19.44 13.34 3.65
CA GLU A 65 -19.49 14.18 2.46
C GLU A 65 -18.06 14.56 2.07
N TYR A 66 -17.64 14.26 0.83
CA TYR A 66 -16.30 14.58 0.33
C TYR A 66 -16.36 15.26 -1.04
N PRO A 67 -15.48 16.23 -1.33
CA PRO A 67 -15.34 16.79 -2.67
C PRO A 67 -14.65 15.81 -3.62
N ASP A 68 -14.95 15.92 -4.92
CA ASP A 68 -14.07 15.40 -5.97
C ASP A 68 -12.82 16.30 -6.04
N PRO A 69 -11.59 15.77 -5.83
CA PRO A 69 -10.39 16.60 -5.88
C PRO A 69 -10.07 17.22 -7.25
N ASN A 70 -10.71 16.78 -8.34
CA ASN A 70 -10.58 17.44 -9.66
C ASN A 70 -11.32 18.78 -9.72
N ASP A 71 -12.36 18.95 -8.90
CA ASP A 71 -13.19 20.15 -8.87
C ASP A 71 -12.61 21.27 -8.02
N PHE A 72 -11.49 21.02 -7.33
CA PHE A 72 -10.90 21.97 -6.39
C PHE A 72 -9.40 22.14 -6.63
N ASP A 73 -8.92 23.31 -6.25
CA ASP A 73 -7.51 23.69 -6.33
C ASP A 73 -6.85 23.59 -4.95
N ALA A 74 -7.64 23.65 -3.87
CA ALA A 74 -7.16 23.46 -2.51
C ALA A 74 -8.22 22.88 -1.56
N PHE A 75 -7.75 22.17 -0.54
CA PHE A 75 -8.52 21.65 0.58
C PHE A 75 -8.09 22.33 1.88
N LEU A 76 -9.06 22.62 2.75
CA LEU A 76 -8.89 23.15 4.09
C LEU A 76 -9.55 22.19 5.08
N ILE A 77 -8.75 21.47 5.87
CA ILE A 77 -9.23 20.50 6.87
C ILE A 77 -9.29 21.19 8.23
N THR A 78 -10.48 21.20 8.84
CA THR A 78 -10.73 21.95 10.09
C THR A 78 -10.24 21.20 11.33
N GLY A 79 -10.33 21.88 12.48
CA GLY A 79 -10.15 21.26 13.79
C GLY A 79 -11.27 20.27 14.15
N SER A 80 -11.02 19.47 15.19
CA SER A 80 -11.98 18.57 15.82
C SER A 80 -11.63 18.37 17.30
N VAL A 81 -12.64 18.10 18.13
CA VAL A 81 -12.46 17.66 19.53
C VAL A 81 -11.95 16.21 19.62
N LYS A 82 -12.03 15.46 18.52
CA LYS A 82 -11.52 14.09 18.41
C LYS A 82 -10.01 14.09 18.24
N GLY A 83 -9.35 13.06 18.75
CA GLY A 83 -7.96 12.74 18.45
C GLY A 83 -7.86 11.97 17.14
N VAL A 84 -6.75 12.10 16.43
CA VAL A 84 -6.51 11.37 15.16
C VAL A 84 -6.42 9.86 15.33
N TYR A 85 -6.19 9.40 16.57
CA TYR A 85 -6.16 8.00 16.98
C TYR A 85 -7.50 7.50 17.53
N ASP A 86 -8.55 8.33 17.53
CA ASP A 86 -9.89 7.89 17.93
C ASP A 86 -10.47 6.92 16.88
N GLU A 87 -11.24 5.92 17.32
CA GLU A 87 -11.73 4.82 16.48
C GLU A 87 -12.90 5.21 15.54
N ASP A 88 -13.23 6.49 15.42
CA ASP A 88 -14.33 6.96 14.58
C ASP A 88 -14.03 6.76 13.08
N LEU A 89 -14.91 6.04 12.38
CA LEU A 89 -14.74 5.67 10.96
C LEU A 89 -14.47 6.83 10.00
N TRP A 90 -14.96 8.03 10.29
CA TRP A 90 -14.74 9.20 9.42
C TRP A 90 -13.28 9.66 9.47
N ILE A 91 -12.56 9.43 10.58
CA ILE A 91 -11.15 9.79 10.77
C ILE A 91 -10.27 8.94 9.85
N ALA A 92 -10.44 7.61 9.90
CA ALA A 92 -9.74 6.68 9.02
C ALA A 92 -9.99 6.98 7.53
N ARG A 93 -11.25 7.28 7.17
CA ARG A 93 -11.64 7.68 5.81
C ARG A 93 -10.99 8.99 5.39
N LEU A 94 -10.92 9.98 6.27
CA LEU A 94 -10.28 11.25 6.00
C LEU A 94 -8.76 11.07 5.81
N LYS A 95 -8.11 10.24 6.65
CA LYS A 95 -6.69 9.88 6.50
C LYS A 95 -6.42 9.26 5.13
N ALA A 96 -7.24 8.29 4.70
CA ALA A 96 -7.14 7.67 3.37
C ALA A 96 -7.40 8.67 2.23
N PHE A 97 -8.38 9.56 2.37
CA PHE A 97 -8.69 10.61 1.40
C PHE A 97 -7.53 11.60 1.23
N ILE A 98 -6.91 12.03 2.33
CA ILE A 98 -5.72 12.89 2.33
C ILE A 98 -4.57 12.19 1.60
N GLN A 99 -4.29 10.94 1.93
CA GLN A 99 -3.22 10.15 1.30
C GLN A 99 -3.45 10.01 -0.20
N LYS A 100 -4.65 9.60 -0.61
CA LYS A 100 -5.02 9.43 -2.02
C LYS A 100 -4.90 10.75 -2.78
N THR A 101 -5.52 11.81 -2.28
CA THR A 101 -5.49 13.14 -2.93
C THR A 101 -4.06 13.65 -3.07
N TYR A 102 -3.24 13.52 -2.01
CA TYR A 102 -1.86 14.00 -2.04
C TYR A 102 -1.03 13.27 -3.11
N GLN A 103 -1.27 11.97 -3.29
CA GLN A 103 -0.58 11.11 -4.26
C GLN A 103 -1.06 11.32 -5.70
N THR A 104 -2.38 11.36 -5.92
CA THR A 104 -2.96 11.32 -7.27
C THR A 104 -3.31 12.70 -7.84
N HIS A 105 -3.51 13.73 -6.99
CA HIS A 105 -3.92 15.08 -7.40
C HIS A 105 -2.85 16.11 -7.01
N GLN A 106 -1.76 16.12 -7.79
CA GLN A 106 -0.60 17.01 -7.56
C GLN A 106 -0.87 18.51 -7.76
N HIS A 107 -2.07 18.89 -8.23
CA HIS A 107 -2.52 20.28 -8.25
C HIS A 107 -3.18 20.73 -6.95
N VAL A 108 -3.79 19.81 -6.19
CA VAL A 108 -4.57 20.16 -4.99
C VAL A 108 -3.65 20.49 -3.83
N ARG A 109 -3.74 21.72 -3.32
CA ARG A 109 -3.03 22.15 -2.10
C ARG A 109 -3.80 21.75 -0.85
N MET A 110 -3.11 21.39 0.22
CA MET A 110 -3.76 21.01 1.48
C MET A 110 -3.39 21.95 2.59
N PHE A 111 -4.41 22.46 3.28
CA PHE A 111 -4.30 23.16 4.54
C PHE A 111 -4.93 22.37 5.68
N GLY A 112 -4.32 22.38 6.86
CA GLY A 112 -4.90 21.78 8.07
C GLY A 112 -4.79 22.68 9.29
N ALA A 113 -5.89 22.84 10.04
CA ALA A 113 -5.93 23.56 11.31
C ALA A 113 -6.15 22.61 12.50
N CYS A 114 -5.34 22.72 13.56
CA CYS A 114 -5.44 21.92 14.80
C CYS A 114 -5.49 20.40 14.52
N PHE A 115 -6.63 19.72 14.69
CA PHE A 115 -6.82 18.33 14.23
C PHE A 115 -6.42 18.14 12.76
N GLY A 116 -6.76 19.07 11.88
CA GLY A 116 -6.33 19.07 10.49
C GLY A 116 -4.81 19.10 10.32
N HIS A 117 -4.09 19.81 11.19
CA HIS A 117 -2.62 19.78 11.22
C HIS A 117 -2.11 18.39 11.61
N GLN A 118 -2.72 17.79 12.64
CA GLN A 118 -2.36 16.49 13.17
C GLN A 118 -2.61 15.37 12.15
N ILE A 119 -3.83 15.29 11.59
CA ILE A 119 -4.19 14.21 10.67
C ILE A 119 -3.42 14.30 9.35
N ILE A 120 -3.14 15.50 8.83
CA ILE A 120 -2.28 15.65 7.64
C ILE A 120 -0.86 15.21 7.96
N SER A 121 -0.33 15.61 9.12
CA SER A 121 1.03 15.24 9.55
C SER A 121 1.16 13.72 9.65
N GLU A 122 0.21 13.06 10.30
CA GLU A 122 0.21 11.61 10.42
C GLU A 122 0.02 10.94 9.06
N ALA A 123 -1.02 11.31 8.30
CA ALA A 123 -1.36 10.73 7.01
C ALA A 123 -0.17 10.71 6.03
N LEU A 124 0.61 11.80 6.00
CA LEU A 124 1.67 11.99 5.00
C LEU A 124 3.07 11.66 5.51
N LEU A 125 3.30 11.75 6.82
CA LEU A 125 4.64 11.66 7.42
C LEU A 125 4.83 10.50 8.40
N GLU A 126 3.82 9.65 8.65
CA GLU A 126 3.96 8.45 9.48
C GLU A 126 5.17 7.58 9.06
N LYS A 127 5.43 7.44 7.76
CA LYS A 127 6.61 6.72 7.22
C LYS A 127 7.97 7.28 7.65
N TYR A 128 8.00 8.54 8.11
CA TYR A 128 9.16 9.25 8.64
C TYR A 128 9.16 9.29 10.18
N GLY A 129 8.37 8.46 10.85
CA GLY A 129 8.33 8.40 12.32
C GLY A 129 7.62 9.58 12.95
N VAL A 130 6.65 10.17 12.25
CA VAL A 130 5.74 11.16 12.83
C VAL A 130 4.62 10.43 13.54
N ILE A 131 4.39 10.82 14.80
CA ILE A 131 3.35 10.27 15.66
C ILE A 131 2.55 11.46 16.22
N VAL A 132 1.23 11.31 16.27
CA VAL A 132 0.37 12.24 17.01
C VAL A 132 -0.08 11.57 18.29
N GLU A 133 0.05 12.29 19.40
CA GLU A 133 -0.34 11.79 20.71
C GLU A 133 -0.81 12.94 21.60
N LYS A 134 -1.37 12.61 22.77
CA LYS A 134 -1.64 13.59 23.82
C LYS A 134 -0.35 14.24 24.28
N ASP A 135 -0.35 15.56 24.39
CA ASP A 135 0.80 16.31 24.88
C ASP A 135 1.01 16.01 26.38
N PRO A 136 2.18 15.49 26.78
CA PRO A 136 2.47 15.20 28.17
C PRO A 136 2.49 16.45 29.07
N LYS A 137 2.60 17.66 28.49
CA LYS A 137 2.49 18.94 29.19
C LYS A 137 1.03 19.41 29.35
N GLY A 138 0.06 18.69 28.79
CA GLY A 138 -1.36 19.03 28.82
C GLY A 138 -1.73 20.07 27.76
N TYR A 139 -2.83 20.78 28.01
CA TYR A 139 -3.41 21.71 27.04
C TYR A 139 -2.58 23.00 26.88
N GLU A 140 -2.35 23.41 25.63
CA GLU A 140 -1.89 24.77 25.28
C GLU A 140 -3.13 25.60 24.90
N VAL A 141 -3.42 26.64 25.70
CA VAL A 141 -4.63 27.46 25.57
C VAL A 141 -4.27 28.94 25.57
N GLY A 142 -4.93 29.73 24.72
CA GLY A 142 -4.78 31.18 24.68
C GLY A 142 -3.79 31.67 23.62
N ILE A 143 -3.45 32.96 23.70
CA ILE A 143 -2.57 33.61 22.70
C ILE A 143 -1.12 33.31 23.04
N HIS A 144 -0.44 32.52 22.19
CA HIS A 144 0.98 32.22 22.33
C HIS A 144 1.79 32.69 21.12
N LYS A 145 3.03 33.10 21.38
CA LYS A 145 3.99 33.52 20.35
C LYS A 145 4.71 32.30 19.80
N VAL A 146 4.47 31.99 18.53
CA VAL A 146 5.23 31.00 17.77
C VAL A 146 6.54 31.63 17.30
N VAL A 147 7.65 31.02 17.68
CA VAL A 147 8.96 31.35 17.11
C VAL A 147 9.04 30.71 15.73
N LEU A 148 8.90 31.54 14.68
CA LEU A 148 8.88 31.07 13.31
C LEU A 148 10.24 30.52 12.89
N ASN A 149 10.22 29.42 12.13
CA ASN A 149 11.40 28.91 11.45
C ASN A 149 11.85 29.93 10.39
N PRO A 150 13.15 30.31 10.35
CA PRO A 150 13.65 31.31 9.39
C PRO A 150 13.39 30.94 7.93
N LYS A 151 13.45 29.65 7.57
CA LYS A 151 13.17 29.18 6.20
C LYS A 151 11.70 29.37 5.82
N PHE A 152 10.79 29.13 6.77
CA PHE A 152 9.36 29.35 6.57
C PHE A 152 9.05 30.85 6.47
N ALA A 153 9.58 31.66 7.40
CA ALA A 153 9.38 33.10 7.40
C ALA A 153 9.89 33.76 6.10
N ALA A 154 11.05 33.32 5.59
CA ALA A 154 11.60 33.81 4.34
C ALA A 154 10.74 33.48 3.11
N HIS A 155 9.89 32.44 3.17
CA HIS A 155 8.99 32.10 2.06
C HIS A 155 7.85 33.10 1.89
N PHE A 156 7.40 33.70 3.00
CA PHE A 156 6.26 34.61 3.06
C PHE A 156 6.67 36.05 3.41
N ASP A 157 7.96 36.41 3.25
CA ASP A 157 8.51 37.72 3.59
C ASP A 157 7.80 38.90 2.89
N HIS A 158 7.32 38.66 1.67
CA HIS A 158 6.62 39.62 0.83
C HIS A 158 5.19 39.93 1.31
N ILE A 159 4.65 39.15 2.24
CA ILE A 159 3.28 39.30 2.78
C ILE A 159 3.29 39.54 4.27
N LEU A 160 4.23 38.94 5.00
CA LEU A 160 4.36 39.06 6.44
C LEU A 160 4.72 40.50 6.82
N SER A 161 3.83 41.14 7.57
CA SER A 161 4.06 42.46 8.16
C SER A 161 4.44 42.34 9.63
N LEU A 162 5.35 41.41 9.94
CA LEU A 162 5.82 41.15 11.31
C LEU A 162 7.16 41.85 11.56
N PRO A 163 7.35 42.52 12.72
CA PRO A 163 8.66 43.03 13.10
C PRO A 163 9.69 41.89 13.19
N GLU A 164 10.91 42.15 12.73
CA GLU A 164 11.99 41.15 12.71
C GLU A 164 12.22 40.57 14.12
N GLY A 165 12.09 39.25 14.26
CA GLY A 165 12.23 38.54 15.55
C GLY A 165 10.97 38.49 16.43
N ASP A 166 9.84 39.07 16.00
CA ASP A 166 8.64 39.14 16.85
C ASP A 166 7.74 37.89 16.81
N GLY A 167 8.02 36.93 15.93
CA GLY A 167 7.24 35.68 15.81
C GLY A 167 5.78 35.92 15.42
N LEU A 168 4.97 34.87 15.43
CA LEU A 168 3.54 34.92 15.09
C LEU A 168 2.70 34.60 16.32
N ARG A 169 1.92 35.56 16.84
CA ARG A 169 0.99 35.32 17.96
C ARG A 169 -0.34 34.82 17.45
N VAL A 170 -0.78 33.64 17.87
CA VAL A 170 -2.09 33.08 17.49
C VAL A 170 -2.75 32.41 18.68
N GLN A 171 -4.07 32.24 18.62
CA GLN A 171 -4.83 31.51 19.62
C GLN A 171 -4.55 30.01 19.52
N PHE A 172 -4.37 29.33 20.65
CA PHE A 172 -4.25 27.88 20.75
C PHE A 172 -5.34 27.31 21.63
N ALA A 173 -5.75 26.08 21.31
CA ALA A 173 -6.69 25.28 22.09
C ALA A 173 -6.53 23.80 21.73
N HIS A 174 -5.38 23.20 22.06
CA HIS A 174 -5.10 21.80 21.75
C HIS A 174 -4.48 21.05 22.93
N GLY A 175 -4.80 19.76 23.04
CA GLY A 175 -4.23 18.83 24.03
C GLY A 175 -3.32 17.77 23.41
N ASP A 176 -3.22 17.75 22.08
CA ASP A 176 -2.45 16.77 21.31
C ASP A 176 -1.33 17.49 20.55
N HIS A 177 -0.21 16.81 20.33
CA HIS A 177 0.95 17.37 19.63
C HIS A 177 1.50 16.39 18.59
N VAL A 178 2.18 16.95 17.58
CA VAL A 178 2.88 16.17 16.55
C VAL A 178 4.33 15.97 16.97
N ARG A 179 4.71 14.71 17.21
CA ARG A 179 6.06 14.30 17.58
C ARG A 179 6.81 13.72 16.39
N PHE A 180 8.05 14.15 16.21
CA PHE A 180 8.97 13.61 15.20
C PHE A 180 10.04 12.77 15.90
N GLU A 181 10.10 11.47 15.58
CA GLU A 181 11.12 10.56 16.12
C GLU A 181 12.37 10.43 15.22
N ALA A 182 12.26 10.85 13.97
CA ALA A 182 13.36 10.85 12.99
C ALA A 182 13.65 12.28 12.46
N PRO A 183 14.78 12.49 11.76
CA PRO A 183 15.11 13.79 11.18
C PRO A 183 14.09 14.24 10.12
N TRP A 184 13.82 15.55 10.09
CA TRP A 184 12.95 16.19 9.10
C TRP A 184 13.37 15.84 7.66
N PRO A 185 12.46 15.34 6.81
CA PRO A 185 12.78 15.16 5.39
C PRO A 185 13.06 16.53 4.74
N GLU A 186 14.01 16.60 3.80
CA GLU A 186 14.49 17.88 3.23
C GLU A 186 13.39 18.73 2.59
N SER A 187 12.32 18.11 2.08
CA SER A 187 11.19 18.79 1.44
C SER A 187 10.18 19.40 2.43
N TRP A 188 10.33 19.16 3.74
CA TRP A 188 9.41 19.60 4.78
C TRP A 188 10.08 20.56 5.75
N ILE A 189 9.33 21.57 6.17
CA ILE A 189 9.80 22.66 7.03
C ILE A 189 8.83 22.75 8.22
N SER A 190 9.35 22.72 9.44
CA SER A 190 8.57 23.13 10.61
C SER A 190 8.23 24.61 10.50
N ILE A 191 7.00 24.99 10.77
CA ILE A 191 6.58 26.40 10.78
C ILE A 191 7.19 27.14 11.96
N GLY A 192 7.32 26.47 13.10
CA GLY A 192 7.84 27.06 14.33
C GLY A 192 7.46 26.26 15.56
N SER A 193 7.83 26.80 16.72
CA SER A 193 7.61 26.18 18.03
C SER A 193 7.19 27.21 19.09
N THR A 194 6.53 26.76 20.14
CA THR A 194 6.36 27.49 21.41
C THR A 194 7.16 26.80 22.51
N PRO A 195 7.28 27.37 23.73
CA PRO A 195 7.85 26.65 24.87
C PRO A 195 7.08 25.37 25.24
N HIS A 196 5.80 25.31 24.89
CA HIS A 196 4.93 24.16 25.14
C HIS A 196 5.11 23.08 24.06
N CYS A 197 4.84 23.42 22.80
CA CYS A 197 4.86 22.45 21.69
C CYS A 197 5.99 22.73 20.68
N ALA A 198 6.73 21.66 20.33
CA ALA A 198 7.90 21.73 19.45
C ALA A 198 7.55 21.93 17.97
N VAL A 199 6.32 21.57 17.55
CA VAL A 199 5.87 21.65 16.16
C VAL A 199 4.49 22.29 16.13
N GLN A 200 4.44 23.57 15.78
CA GLN A 200 3.18 24.33 15.66
C GLN A 200 2.59 24.32 14.25
N GLY A 201 3.16 23.51 13.37
CA GLY A 201 2.79 23.42 11.96
C GLY A 201 3.90 22.82 11.12
N ILE A 202 3.53 22.21 10.01
CA ILE A 202 4.42 21.73 8.96
C ILE A 202 4.11 22.42 7.63
N PHE A 203 5.15 22.55 6.80
CA PHE A 203 5.07 23.20 5.51
C PHE A 203 5.87 22.43 4.47
N GLN A 204 5.22 22.10 3.36
CA GLN A 204 5.85 21.65 2.12
C GLN A 204 5.52 22.68 1.03
N PRO A 205 6.51 23.43 0.53
CA PRO A 205 6.29 24.49 -0.45
C PRO A 205 5.38 24.08 -1.61
N GLY A 206 4.33 24.87 -1.84
CA GLY A 206 3.37 24.68 -2.93
C GLY A 206 2.43 23.47 -2.81
N ARG A 207 2.53 22.65 -1.76
CA ARG A 207 1.73 21.42 -1.59
C ARG A 207 0.95 21.35 -0.28
N VAL A 208 1.61 21.60 0.86
CA VAL A 208 0.98 21.42 2.18
C VAL A 208 1.38 22.56 3.11
N LEU A 209 0.42 23.10 3.84
CA LEU A 209 0.61 24.08 4.91
C LEU A 209 -0.29 23.70 6.07
N THR A 210 0.15 23.75 7.31
CA THR A 210 -0.73 23.44 8.45
C THR A 210 -0.45 24.34 9.64
N PHE A 211 -1.46 24.74 10.40
CA PHE A 211 -1.26 25.43 11.67
C PHE A 211 -1.91 24.65 12.82
N GLN A 212 -1.18 24.49 13.92
CA GLN A 212 -1.75 23.94 15.16
C GLN A 212 -2.68 24.97 15.85
N GLY A 213 -2.40 26.27 15.67
CA GLY A 213 -3.20 27.37 16.23
C GLY A 213 -4.43 27.74 15.39
N HIS A 214 -5.40 28.35 16.07
CA HIS A 214 -6.71 28.74 15.56
C HIS A 214 -6.77 30.23 15.18
N PHE A 215 -6.18 30.61 14.06
CA PHE A 215 -6.24 32.00 13.56
C PHE A 215 -7.66 32.40 13.08
N GLU A 216 -8.53 31.43 12.88
CA GLU A 216 -9.94 31.63 12.56
C GLU A 216 -10.76 32.02 13.80
N PHE A 217 -10.26 31.78 15.02
CA PHE A 217 -10.96 32.16 16.25
C PHE A 217 -10.77 33.65 16.55
N ASN A 218 -11.83 34.26 17.07
CA ASN A 218 -11.77 35.55 17.75
C ASN A 218 -12.01 35.34 19.26
N GLU A 219 -11.98 36.44 20.03
CA GLU A 219 -12.18 36.37 21.49
C GLU A 219 -13.55 35.79 21.87
N GLU A 220 -14.62 36.09 21.13
CA GLU A 220 -15.97 35.58 21.37
C GLU A 220 -16.06 34.07 21.16
N ILE A 221 -15.59 33.57 20.00
CA ILE A 221 -15.56 32.14 19.68
C ILE A 221 -14.75 31.39 20.72
N SER A 222 -13.56 31.91 21.08
CA SER A 222 -12.70 31.30 22.09
C SER A 222 -13.37 31.26 23.46
N THR A 223 -14.03 32.36 23.85
CA THR A 223 -14.76 32.47 25.14
C THR A 223 -15.86 31.44 25.25
N GLU A 224 -16.73 31.34 24.23
CA GLU A 224 -17.85 30.41 24.25
C GLU A 224 -17.40 28.95 24.12
N THR A 225 -16.31 28.70 23.38
CA THR A 225 -15.69 27.37 23.30
C THR A 225 -15.14 26.94 24.67
N ILE A 226 -14.39 27.80 25.35
CA ILE A 226 -13.87 27.51 26.70
C ILE A 226 -15.02 27.24 27.67
N LYS A 227 -16.05 28.10 27.72
CA LYS A 227 -17.20 27.88 28.62
C LYS A 227 -17.91 26.55 28.38
N TYR A 228 -17.96 26.09 27.12
CA TYR A 228 -18.61 24.84 26.76
C TYR A 228 -17.77 23.60 27.11
N PHE A 229 -16.46 23.64 26.89
CA PHE A 229 -15.58 22.49 27.10
C PHE A 229 -14.95 22.41 28.50
N TYR A 230 -14.70 23.56 29.15
CA TYR A 230 -13.92 23.64 30.39
C TYR A 230 -14.88 23.69 31.58
N THR A 231 -15.61 22.59 31.77
CA THR A 231 -16.56 22.42 32.87
C THR A 231 -16.02 21.45 33.93
N PRO A 232 -16.48 21.55 35.19
CA PRO A 232 -16.12 20.60 36.24
C PRO A 232 -16.42 19.15 35.88
N GLU A 233 -17.50 18.89 35.14
CA GLU A 233 -17.88 17.54 34.69
C GLU A 233 -16.89 16.96 33.69
N ARG A 234 -16.12 17.81 32.99
CA ARG A 234 -15.09 17.43 32.03
C ARG A 234 -13.67 17.49 32.61
N GLY A 235 -13.56 17.64 33.94
CA GLY A 235 -12.29 17.60 34.66
C GLY A 235 -11.55 18.93 34.76
N PHE A 236 -12.20 20.05 34.44
CA PHE A 236 -11.61 21.39 34.56
C PHE A 236 -12.09 22.10 35.83
N THR A 237 -11.15 22.60 36.63
CA THR A 237 -11.46 23.42 37.81
C THR A 237 -11.93 24.82 37.41
N PRO A 238 -12.78 25.49 38.20
CA PRO A 238 -13.17 26.88 37.95
C PRO A 238 -11.98 27.82 37.77
N GLU A 239 -10.88 27.59 38.51
CA GLU A 239 -9.64 28.35 38.39
C GLU A 239 -8.95 28.13 37.05
N GLN A 240 -8.91 26.89 36.53
CA GLN A 240 -8.38 26.59 35.20
C GLN A 240 -9.23 27.21 34.09
N THR A 241 -10.56 27.15 34.21
CA THR A 241 -11.48 27.80 33.27
C THR A 241 -11.27 29.31 33.25
N GLN A 242 -11.16 29.94 34.42
CA GLN A 242 -10.92 31.39 34.51
C GLN A 242 -9.54 31.76 33.95
N ALA A 243 -8.50 30.99 34.26
CA ALA A 243 -7.16 31.21 33.71
C ALA A 243 -7.15 31.12 32.18
N ALA A 244 -7.85 30.15 31.59
CA ALA A 244 -7.99 30.03 30.14
C ALA A 244 -8.71 31.23 29.53
N LEU A 245 -9.79 31.71 30.17
CA LEU A 245 -10.52 32.92 29.74
C LEU A 245 -9.66 34.19 29.80
N ASP A 246 -8.72 34.27 30.72
CA ASP A 246 -7.80 35.41 30.80
C ASP A 246 -6.67 35.32 29.75
N GLN A 247 -6.25 34.10 29.37
CA GLN A 247 -5.18 33.85 28.38
C GLN A 247 -5.61 34.08 26.91
N ILE A 248 -6.91 34.04 26.61
CA ILE A 248 -7.43 34.30 25.25
C ILE A 248 -7.59 35.80 24.94
N ARG A 249 -7.44 36.68 25.94
CA ARG A 249 -7.61 38.13 25.76
C ARG A 249 -6.32 38.79 25.29
N GLY A 250 -6.40 39.65 24.30
CA GLY A 250 -5.28 40.46 23.84
C GLY A 250 -5.21 40.61 22.34
N LYS A 251 -4.10 41.18 21.86
CA LYS A 251 -3.83 41.32 20.43
C LYS A 251 -3.12 40.07 19.92
N ASP A 252 -3.68 39.44 18.90
CA ASP A 252 -3.04 38.38 18.12
C ASP A 252 -2.65 38.88 16.72
N ASP A 253 -1.96 38.02 15.97
CA ASP A 253 -1.54 38.20 14.59
C ASP A 253 -2.35 37.28 13.65
N SER A 254 -3.62 37.02 14.01
CA SER A 254 -4.50 36.12 13.27
C SER A 254 -4.76 36.56 11.81
N GLU A 255 -4.71 37.87 11.55
CA GLU A 255 -4.76 38.42 10.20
C GLU A 255 -3.52 38.04 9.38
N GLU A 256 -2.33 38.05 9.97
CA GLU A 256 -1.08 37.65 9.29
C GLU A 256 -1.09 36.16 8.95
N ALA A 257 -1.55 35.30 9.87
CA ALA A 257 -1.74 33.88 9.59
C ALA A 257 -2.74 33.63 8.44
N ALA A 258 -3.83 34.40 8.40
CA ALA A 258 -4.81 34.33 7.32
C ALA A 258 -4.26 34.85 5.97
N LYS A 259 -3.37 35.85 5.99
CA LYS A 259 -2.63 36.31 4.79
C LYS A 259 -1.70 35.22 4.24
N ILE A 260 -1.00 34.50 5.11
CA ILE A 260 -0.17 33.35 4.70
C ILE A 260 -1.02 32.29 4.02
N LEU A 261 -2.16 31.92 4.60
CA LEU A 261 -3.06 30.91 4.01
C LEU A 261 -3.62 31.38 2.66
N HIS A 262 -4.06 32.64 2.58
CA HIS A 262 -4.55 33.23 1.33
C HIS A 262 -3.49 33.18 0.23
N ALA A 263 -2.26 33.56 0.55
CA ALA A 263 -1.14 33.48 -0.39
C ALA A 263 -0.82 32.05 -0.80
N PHE A 264 -0.77 31.11 0.13
CA PHE A 264 -0.57 29.70 -0.16
C PHE A 264 -1.61 29.16 -1.16
N PHE A 265 -2.89 29.55 -1.02
CA PHE A 265 -3.93 29.17 -1.99
C PHE A 265 -3.80 29.89 -3.33
N THR A 266 -3.31 31.13 -3.36
CA THR A 266 -3.31 31.97 -4.55
C THR A 266 -1.98 32.04 -5.30
N GLU A 267 -0.87 31.58 -4.73
CA GLU A 267 0.42 31.50 -5.39
C GLU A 267 0.31 30.64 -6.66
N MET A 268 1.02 31.04 -7.72
CA MET A 268 1.16 30.17 -8.91
C MET A 268 2.14 29.06 -8.55
N ALA A 269 1.88 27.82 -8.98
CA ALA A 269 2.84 26.74 -8.85
C ALA A 269 4.12 27.12 -9.62
N HIS A 270 5.10 27.68 -8.92
CA HIS A 270 6.42 27.90 -9.49
C HIS A 270 7.02 26.52 -9.75
N GLN A 271 7.11 26.14 -11.04
CA GLN A 271 8.12 25.20 -11.46
C GLN A 271 9.45 25.71 -10.89
N SER A 272 10.07 24.90 -10.05
CA SER A 272 11.26 25.21 -9.28
C SER A 272 12.46 25.49 -10.19
N ASN A 273 12.53 26.69 -10.76
CA ASN A 273 13.80 27.35 -11.00
C ASN A 273 14.18 28.07 -9.70
N SER A 274 14.85 27.38 -8.79
CA SER A 274 15.52 28.06 -7.68
C SER A 274 16.89 28.58 -8.14
N PRO A 275 17.17 29.89 -7.99
CA PRO A 275 18.48 30.48 -8.20
C PRO A 275 19.29 30.35 -6.90
N PHE A 276 19.79 29.16 -6.60
CA PHE A 276 20.67 28.94 -5.44
C PHE A 276 21.96 28.18 -5.82
N ILE A 277 22.61 28.60 -6.91
CA ILE A 277 24.04 28.35 -7.14
C ILE A 277 24.67 29.62 -7.71
N SER A 278 25.05 30.55 -6.83
CA SER A 278 26.05 31.57 -7.14
C SER A 278 26.71 32.05 -5.85
N ARG A 279 27.74 31.32 -5.43
CA ARG A 279 29.02 31.83 -4.89
C ARG A 279 29.73 30.70 -4.14
N CYS A 280 30.40 29.84 -4.90
CA CYS A 280 31.61 29.14 -4.48
C CYS A 280 32.42 28.85 -5.75
N ASN A 281 32.91 29.91 -6.38
CA ASN A 281 33.99 29.80 -7.35
C ASN A 281 35.30 29.75 -6.58
N GLY A 282 36.04 28.65 -6.75
CA GLY A 282 37.44 28.58 -6.38
C GLY A 282 37.84 27.24 -5.79
N PHE A 283 37.90 26.19 -6.61
CA PHE A 283 39.09 25.33 -6.70
C PHE A 283 38.98 24.50 -7.99
N SER A 284 39.83 24.87 -8.94
CA SER A 284 40.10 24.14 -10.18
C SER A 284 40.94 22.90 -9.84
N MET A 285 40.57 21.73 -10.36
CA MET A 285 41.43 21.00 -11.30
C MET A 285 40.69 19.84 -12.00
N PRO A 286 41.09 19.49 -13.24
CA PRO A 286 40.31 18.70 -14.19
C PRO A 286 40.74 17.24 -14.19
N LEU A 287 39.86 16.31 -14.58
CA LEU A 287 40.27 15.05 -15.22
C LEU A 287 39.09 14.39 -15.94
N PHE A 288 39.37 14.01 -17.20
CA PHE A 288 38.56 13.23 -18.14
C PHE A 288 37.52 13.94 -19.02
N LYS A 289 38.05 14.53 -20.10
CA LYS A 289 37.42 14.51 -21.43
C LYS A 289 37.61 13.14 -22.09
N ASN A 290 36.63 12.81 -22.95
CA ASN A 290 36.60 11.80 -24.01
C ASN A 290 36.11 10.40 -23.60
N PHE A 291 34.89 10.03 -24.02
CA PHE A 291 34.66 9.21 -25.22
C PHE A 291 33.15 9.07 -25.55
N ARG A 292 32.81 9.45 -26.79
CA ARG A 292 31.77 8.93 -27.72
C ARG A 292 30.26 9.16 -27.50
N SER A 293 29.74 9.94 -28.46
CA SER A 293 28.45 9.84 -29.18
C SER A 293 27.18 9.67 -28.34
N GLY A 294 26.47 10.79 -28.12
CA GLY A 294 25.08 10.78 -27.66
C GLY A 294 24.16 10.08 -28.68
N PRO A 295 23.06 9.44 -28.23
CA PRO A 295 22.05 8.94 -29.14
C PRO A 295 21.41 10.13 -29.86
N LYS A 296 21.27 10.00 -31.17
CA LYS A 296 20.42 10.87 -31.99
C LYS A 296 19.01 10.86 -31.40
N VAL A 297 18.41 12.05 -31.28
CA VAL A 297 16.98 12.21 -31.01
C VAL A 297 16.22 11.41 -32.08
N VAL A 298 15.59 10.31 -31.68
CA VAL A 298 14.80 9.43 -32.54
C VAL A 298 13.40 10.04 -32.69
N ASP A 299 12.85 9.98 -33.90
CA ASP A 299 11.61 10.61 -34.36
C ASP A 299 10.41 10.55 -33.38
N ASN A 300 9.72 11.68 -33.22
CA ASN A 300 8.55 11.90 -32.35
C ASN A 300 7.34 10.97 -32.60
N ALA A 301 7.31 10.19 -33.68
CA ALA A 301 6.22 9.24 -33.96
C ALA A 301 6.41 7.86 -33.31
N ALA A 302 7.65 7.45 -33.01
CA ALA A 302 7.97 6.11 -32.49
C ALA A 302 7.79 5.97 -30.96
N ASN A 303 7.66 7.09 -30.24
CA ASN A 303 7.49 7.10 -28.77
C ASN A 303 6.03 7.13 -28.30
N LEU A 304 5.06 7.10 -29.22
CA LEU A 304 3.65 7.32 -28.93
C LEU A 304 2.90 6.07 -28.47
N ASP A 305 3.36 4.86 -28.83
CA ASP A 305 2.81 3.59 -28.32
C ASP A 305 3.85 2.92 -27.41
N PRO A 306 3.57 2.80 -26.10
CA PRO A 306 4.54 2.31 -25.13
C PRO A 306 4.87 0.83 -25.31
N HIS A 307 3.99 0.06 -25.96
CA HIS A 307 4.23 -1.35 -26.24
C HIS A 307 5.15 -1.57 -27.45
N THR A 308 5.49 -0.50 -28.18
CA THR A 308 6.39 -0.53 -29.34
C THR A 308 7.76 0.07 -29.05
N TRP A 309 8.01 0.52 -27.81
CA TRP A 309 9.28 1.13 -27.44
C TRP A 309 10.47 0.20 -27.66
N THR A 310 11.52 0.74 -28.27
CA THR A 310 12.83 0.08 -28.34
C THR A 310 13.58 0.34 -27.04
N LEU A 311 13.54 -0.64 -26.14
CA LEU A 311 14.14 -0.54 -24.81
C LEU A 311 15.68 -0.74 -24.86
N PRO A 312 16.44 -0.10 -23.94
CA PRO A 312 17.87 -0.35 -23.83
C PRO A 312 18.13 -1.80 -23.41
N SER A 313 19.05 -2.48 -24.10
CA SER A 313 19.37 -3.91 -23.89
C SER A 313 20.83 -4.18 -23.52
N SER A 314 21.70 -3.16 -23.55
CA SER A 314 23.12 -3.31 -23.24
C SER A 314 23.43 -2.81 -21.83
N TYR A 315 23.63 -3.75 -20.92
CA TYR A 315 24.03 -3.50 -19.53
C TYR A 315 25.33 -4.24 -19.21
N LYS A 316 26.08 -3.74 -18.22
CA LYS A 316 27.36 -4.37 -17.84
C LYS A 316 27.09 -5.66 -17.06
N PRO A 317 27.72 -6.80 -17.40
CA PRO A 317 27.59 -8.01 -16.60
C PRO A 317 28.18 -7.79 -15.19
N SER A 318 27.64 -8.48 -14.18
CA SER A 318 28.20 -8.41 -12.82
C SER A 318 29.66 -8.87 -12.81
N GLN A 319 30.49 -8.13 -12.05
CA GLN A 319 31.85 -8.55 -11.74
C GLN A 319 31.81 -9.49 -10.51
N PRO A 320 32.71 -10.48 -10.39
CA PRO A 320 32.73 -11.43 -9.27
C PRO A 320 32.77 -10.75 -7.89
N ASP A 321 33.44 -9.59 -7.78
CA ASP A 321 33.60 -8.82 -6.53
C ASP A 321 32.67 -7.59 -6.45
N GLY A 322 31.70 -7.48 -7.37
CA GLY A 322 30.78 -6.33 -7.48
C GLY A 322 29.46 -6.52 -6.75
N LYS A 323 28.71 -5.42 -6.52
CA LYS A 323 27.32 -5.49 -6.03
C LYS A 323 26.48 -6.36 -6.97
N GLN A 324 25.90 -7.43 -6.44
CA GLN A 324 24.98 -8.29 -7.18
C GLN A 324 23.64 -7.60 -7.41
N THR A 325 23.02 -7.88 -8.55
CA THR A 325 21.66 -7.42 -8.88
C THR A 325 20.65 -8.22 -8.09
N ILE A 326 19.81 -7.54 -7.31
CA ILE A 326 18.77 -8.14 -6.47
C ILE A 326 17.42 -7.71 -7.01
N ILE A 327 16.69 -8.65 -7.63
CA ILE A 327 15.31 -8.48 -8.10
C ILE A 327 14.56 -9.77 -7.73
N PRO A 328 13.44 -9.72 -6.99
CA PRO A 328 12.73 -8.54 -6.51
C PRO A 328 13.48 -7.75 -5.43
N ASP A 329 13.11 -6.48 -5.28
CA ASP A 329 13.60 -5.64 -4.18
C ASP A 329 13.15 -6.22 -2.82
N PRO A 330 14.10 -6.57 -1.91
CA PRO A 330 13.78 -7.14 -0.61
C PRO A 330 12.86 -6.26 0.25
N ARG A 331 12.86 -4.94 0.03
CA ARG A 331 12.05 -3.98 0.80
C ARG A 331 10.55 -4.20 0.66
N VAL A 332 10.11 -4.78 -0.46
CA VAL A 332 8.68 -5.09 -0.68
C VAL A 332 8.16 -6.13 0.31
N PHE A 333 9.04 -6.93 0.92
CA PHE A 333 8.66 -8.04 1.81
C PHE A 333 8.82 -7.71 3.32
N SER A 334 9.08 -6.44 3.68
CA SER A 334 9.46 -6.07 5.05
C SER A 334 8.33 -6.22 6.07
N ASN A 335 7.07 -6.02 5.67
CA ASN A 335 5.94 -5.89 6.63
C ASN A 335 5.13 -7.17 6.82
N VAL A 336 5.59 -8.32 6.31
CA VAL A 336 4.87 -9.62 6.38
C VAL A 336 4.68 -10.13 7.83
N PHE A 337 5.32 -9.51 8.83
CA PHE A 337 5.32 -9.96 10.24
C PHE A 337 4.13 -9.48 11.08
N SER A 338 3.37 -8.50 10.61
CA SER A 338 2.32 -7.89 11.41
C SER A 338 1.04 -8.72 11.29
N ILE A 339 0.83 -9.75 12.11
CA ILE A 339 -0.50 -10.36 12.26
C ILE A 339 -1.03 -9.96 13.65
N PRO A 340 -2.17 -9.26 13.75
CA PRO A 340 -2.76 -8.89 15.03
C PRO A 340 -3.04 -10.13 15.89
N CYS A 341 -2.50 -10.16 17.10
CA CYS A 341 -2.72 -11.22 18.08
C CYS A 341 -4.04 -11.01 18.83
N GLU A 342 -4.61 -12.08 19.44
CA GLU A 342 -5.92 -12.12 20.13
C GLU A 342 -6.16 -11.07 21.24
N THR A 343 -5.18 -10.24 21.57
CA THR A 343 -5.18 -9.31 22.71
C THR A 343 -5.29 -7.83 22.32
N GLU A 344 -5.24 -7.49 21.04
CA GLU A 344 -5.50 -6.13 20.57
C GLU A 344 -6.99 -6.02 20.20
N SER A 345 -7.66 -4.97 20.70
CA SER A 345 -8.95 -4.54 20.15
C SER A 345 -8.74 -4.38 18.64
N GLN A 346 -9.41 -5.21 17.84
CA GLN A 346 -9.30 -5.13 16.38
C GLN A 346 -9.91 -3.80 15.95
N SER A 347 -9.10 -2.75 15.83
CA SER A 347 -9.54 -1.48 15.27
C SER A 347 -9.89 -1.70 13.79
N ILE A 348 -10.88 -0.95 13.30
CA ILE A 348 -11.34 -1.04 11.91
C ILE A 348 -10.18 -0.71 10.95
N GLU A 349 -9.29 0.21 11.34
CA GLU A 349 -8.05 0.51 10.63
C GLU A 349 -7.15 -0.71 10.46
N THR A 350 -7.02 -1.52 11.52
CA THR A 350 -6.25 -2.75 11.49
C THR A 350 -6.90 -3.77 10.56
N LEU A 351 -8.23 -3.91 10.57
CA LEU A 351 -8.96 -4.86 9.70
C LEU A 351 -8.90 -4.49 8.21
N LEU A 352 -8.91 -3.19 7.88
CA LEU A 352 -8.83 -2.69 6.51
C LEU A 352 -7.38 -2.63 5.96
N ALA A 353 -6.39 -2.68 6.85
CA ALA A 353 -4.96 -2.70 6.47
C ALA A 353 -4.46 -4.09 6.03
N TYR A 354 -5.27 -5.15 6.14
CA TYR A 354 -4.90 -6.52 5.76
C TYR A 354 -5.75 -7.07 4.61
N PRO A 355 -5.16 -7.84 3.67
CA PRO A 355 -3.73 -8.06 3.51
C PRO A 355 -3.03 -6.83 2.89
N ASP A 356 -1.77 -6.61 3.25
CA ASP A 356 -0.94 -5.55 2.67
C ASP A 356 -0.21 -6.01 1.40
N ALA A 357 0.48 -5.08 0.73
CA ALA A 357 1.29 -5.37 -0.45
C ALA A 357 2.41 -6.39 -0.19
N SER A 358 2.96 -6.45 1.03
CA SER A 358 4.03 -7.38 1.37
C SER A 358 3.54 -8.83 1.37
N HIS A 359 2.34 -9.09 1.91
CA HIS A 359 1.72 -10.40 1.88
C HIS A 359 1.45 -10.85 0.43
N ALA A 360 0.90 -9.95 -0.39
CA ALA A 360 0.64 -10.24 -1.80
C ALA A 360 1.95 -10.49 -2.59
N ALA A 361 3.06 -9.83 -2.23
CA ALA A 361 4.36 -10.08 -2.83
C ALA A 361 4.91 -11.49 -2.52
N VAL A 362 4.82 -11.94 -1.26
CA VAL A 362 5.18 -13.32 -0.90
C VAL A 362 4.27 -14.32 -1.60
N HIS A 363 2.99 -14.00 -1.75
CA HIS A 363 2.05 -14.83 -2.48
C HIS A 363 2.46 -14.98 -3.96
N LEU A 364 2.82 -13.90 -4.65
CA LEU A 364 3.35 -13.98 -6.01
C LEU A 364 4.60 -14.88 -6.10
N ALA A 365 5.53 -14.76 -5.14
CA ALA A 365 6.72 -15.63 -5.09
C ALA A 365 6.35 -17.11 -4.89
N LEU A 366 5.35 -17.41 -4.06
CA LEU A 366 4.85 -18.76 -3.86
C LEU A 366 4.15 -19.33 -5.11
N LEU A 367 3.39 -18.51 -5.84
CA LEU A 367 2.78 -18.91 -7.11
C LEU A 367 3.85 -19.30 -8.15
N GLU A 368 4.97 -18.57 -8.21
CA GLU A 368 6.11 -18.96 -9.05
C GLU A 368 6.78 -20.26 -8.59
N CYS A 369 6.87 -20.51 -7.29
CA CYS A 369 7.30 -21.82 -6.77
C CYS A 369 6.38 -22.95 -7.26
N PHE A 370 5.06 -22.78 -7.19
CA PHE A 370 4.10 -23.78 -7.69
C PHE A 370 4.21 -23.99 -9.20
N ARG A 371 4.42 -22.91 -9.98
CA ARG A 371 4.69 -22.98 -11.41
C ARG A 371 5.99 -23.75 -11.69
N ASN A 372 7.05 -23.53 -10.90
CA ASN A 372 8.30 -24.28 -11.00
C ASN A 372 8.10 -25.77 -10.72
N LEU A 373 7.29 -26.13 -9.72
CA LEU A 373 6.92 -27.52 -9.44
C LEU A 373 6.19 -28.16 -10.64
N LYS A 374 5.24 -27.44 -11.24
CA LYS A 374 4.52 -27.90 -12.45
C LYS A 374 5.46 -28.10 -13.65
N ALA A 375 6.41 -27.20 -13.85
CA ALA A 375 7.42 -27.34 -14.91
C ALA A 375 8.33 -28.56 -14.68
N SER A 376 8.76 -28.79 -13.44
CA SER A 376 9.52 -29.98 -13.06
C SER A 376 8.74 -31.28 -13.33
N ALA A 377 7.42 -31.28 -13.08
CA ALA A 377 6.55 -32.41 -13.41
C ALA A 377 6.54 -32.72 -14.92
N GLY A 378 6.48 -31.69 -15.76
CA GLY A 378 6.53 -31.82 -17.22
C GLY A 378 7.83 -32.44 -17.73
N ALA A 379 8.94 -32.17 -17.04
CA ALA A 379 10.28 -32.68 -17.39
C ALA A 379 10.52 -34.15 -17.01
N LEU A 380 9.63 -34.78 -16.23
CA LEU A 380 9.79 -36.18 -15.82
C LEU A 380 9.68 -37.13 -17.02
N ASN A 381 10.57 -38.12 -17.11
CA ASN A 381 10.46 -39.18 -18.10
C ASN A 381 9.68 -40.37 -17.50
N ILE A 382 8.36 -40.38 -17.69
CA ILE A 382 7.47 -41.45 -17.21
C ILE A 382 6.99 -42.26 -18.40
N GLU A 383 7.44 -43.51 -18.47
CA GLU A 383 7.02 -44.49 -19.47
C GLU A 383 5.75 -45.21 -19.00
N VAL A 384 4.74 -45.28 -19.86
CA VAL A 384 3.50 -46.02 -19.57
C VAL A 384 3.60 -47.40 -20.20
N ILE A 385 3.68 -48.44 -19.38
CA ILE A 385 3.54 -49.82 -19.84
C ILE A 385 2.04 -50.07 -20.04
N GLN A 386 1.59 -50.18 -21.28
CA GLN A 386 0.22 -50.60 -21.54
C GLN A 386 0.04 -52.06 -21.08
N PRO A 387 -0.94 -52.37 -20.21
CA PRO A 387 -1.25 -53.75 -19.89
C PRO A 387 -1.74 -54.46 -21.15
N PRO A 388 -1.41 -55.75 -21.35
CA PRO A 388 -1.89 -56.51 -22.50
C PRO A 388 -3.42 -56.50 -22.49
N ALA A 389 -4.02 -56.05 -23.60
CA ALA A 389 -5.46 -56.10 -23.78
C ALA A 389 -5.90 -57.57 -23.85
N TYR A 390 -6.60 -58.07 -22.83
CA TYR A 390 -7.30 -59.34 -22.89
C TYR A 390 -8.64 -59.10 -23.59
N ASP A 391 -8.74 -59.50 -24.85
CA ASP A 391 -10.00 -59.64 -25.57
C ASP A 391 -10.49 -61.09 -25.39
N ASP A 392 -11.59 -61.27 -24.66
CA ASP A 392 -12.15 -62.58 -24.27
C ASP A 392 -12.66 -63.42 -25.46
N THR A 393 -12.45 -62.98 -26.71
CA THR A 393 -12.99 -63.66 -27.90
C THR A 393 -11.97 -64.08 -28.96
N LYS A 394 -10.66 -63.86 -28.79
CA LYS A 394 -9.65 -64.34 -29.76
C LYS A 394 -8.37 -64.87 -29.11
N SER A 395 -7.91 -66.01 -29.63
CA SER A 395 -6.64 -66.66 -29.25
C SER A 395 -5.44 -65.71 -29.35
N PRO A 396 -4.40 -65.90 -28.52
CA PRO A 396 -3.34 -64.93 -28.32
C PRO A 396 -2.46 -64.84 -29.56
N VAL A 397 -2.57 -63.73 -30.28
CA VAL A 397 -1.50 -63.28 -31.17
C VAL A 397 -0.47 -62.60 -30.27
N LEU A 398 0.77 -63.09 -30.30
CA LEU A 398 1.91 -62.48 -29.62
C LEU A 398 2.13 -61.08 -30.22
N ALA A 399 1.46 -60.07 -29.66
CA ALA A 399 1.70 -58.68 -30.03
C ALA A 399 3.12 -58.33 -29.60
N SER A 400 3.93 -57.87 -30.54
CA SER A 400 5.23 -57.26 -30.26
C SER A 400 5.07 -56.19 -29.16
N PRO A 401 6.05 -56.01 -28.25
CA PRO A 401 5.97 -54.98 -27.23
C PRO A 401 5.68 -53.65 -27.92
N SER A 402 4.53 -53.03 -27.62
CA SER A 402 4.28 -51.66 -28.04
C SER A 402 5.40 -50.80 -27.46
N GLU A 403 6.00 -49.95 -28.30
CA GLU A 403 7.02 -49.00 -27.86
C GLU A 403 6.48 -48.20 -26.65
N PRO A 404 7.30 -47.96 -25.62
CA PRO A 404 6.87 -47.23 -24.44
C PRO A 404 6.45 -45.80 -24.84
N THR A 405 5.15 -45.53 -24.78
CA THR A 405 4.60 -44.20 -25.04
C THR A 405 4.85 -43.32 -23.81
N GLN A 406 5.46 -42.14 -24.01
CA GLN A 406 5.65 -41.17 -22.94
C GLN A 406 4.32 -40.55 -22.51
N LEU A 407 4.14 -40.38 -21.20
CA LEU A 407 2.96 -39.72 -20.65
C LEU A 407 2.93 -38.22 -21.08
N PRO A 408 1.78 -37.68 -21.55
CA PRO A 408 1.63 -36.25 -21.84
C PRO A 408 1.88 -35.37 -20.61
N ALA A 409 2.38 -34.14 -20.80
CA ALA A 409 2.71 -33.23 -19.69
C ALA A 409 1.52 -32.91 -18.77
N SER A 410 0.31 -32.80 -19.31
CA SER A 410 -0.92 -32.60 -18.52
C SER A 410 -1.20 -33.79 -17.60
N GLN A 411 -1.03 -35.02 -18.09
CA GLN A 411 -1.23 -36.23 -17.31
C GLN A 411 -0.13 -36.43 -16.26
N LYS A 412 1.11 -35.99 -16.53
CA LYS A 412 2.20 -35.97 -15.53
C LYS A 412 1.88 -35.04 -14.37
N TRP A 413 1.36 -33.86 -14.68
CA TRP A 413 0.95 -32.90 -13.66
C TRP A 413 -0.23 -33.42 -12.83
N ASP A 414 -1.25 -34.00 -13.48
CA ASP A 414 -2.39 -34.59 -12.77
C ASP A 414 -1.96 -35.76 -11.85
N LEU A 415 -0.97 -36.56 -12.28
CA LEU A 415 -0.37 -37.61 -11.45
C LEU A 415 0.33 -37.00 -10.22
N LEU A 416 1.12 -35.94 -10.42
CA LEU A 416 1.81 -35.27 -9.32
C LEU A 416 0.81 -34.69 -8.31
N ILE A 417 -0.27 -34.04 -8.75
CA ILE A 417 -1.31 -33.55 -7.83
C ILE A 417 -1.92 -34.71 -7.03
N LYS A 418 -2.27 -35.83 -7.68
CA LYS A 418 -2.84 -37.00 -6.97
C LYS A 418 -1.89 -37.55 -5.91
N LEU A 419 -0.59 -37.57 -6.20
CA LEU A 419 0.44 -37.96 -5.23
C LEU A 419 0.56 -36.93 -4.10
N ALA A 420 0.57 -35.64 -4.42
CA ALA A 420 0.59 -34.56 -3.44
C ALA A 420 -0.62 -34.65 -2.49
N VAL A 421 -1.82 -34.92 -3.01
CA VAL A 421 -3.05 -35.15 -2.22
C VAL A 421 -2.88 -36.35 -1.29
N THR A 422 -2.32 -37.45 -1.79
CA THR A 422 -2.04 -38.65 -0.97
C THR A 422 -1.07 -38.32 0.16
N ARG A 423 0.05 -37.67 -0.14
CA ARG A 423 1.04 -37.25 0.87
C ARG A 423 0.46 -36.23 1.85
N PHE A 424 -0.36 -35.30 1.38
CA PHE A 424 -1.05 -34.30 2.19
C PHE A 424 -1.99 -34.95 3.19
N THR A 425 -2.80 -35.93 2.79
CA THR A 425 -3.72 -36.61 3.72
C THR A 425 -2.99 -37.36 4.84
N THR A 426 -1.81 -37.94 4.55
CA THR A 426 -0.93 -38.52 5.58
C THR A 426 -0.39 -37.44 6.52
N TRP A 427 0.13 -36.34 5.98
CA TRP A 427 0.63 -35.22 6.76
C TRP A 427 -0.45 -34.57 7.63
N TRP A 428 -1.65 -34.36 7.06
CA TRP A 428 -2.83 -33.83 7.74
C TRP A 428 -3.24 -34.73 8.90
N SER A 429 -3.24 -36.05 8.72
CA SER A 429 -3.53 -36.99 9.82
C SER A 429 -2.53 -36.89 10.99
N GLY A 430 -1.32 -36.38 10.73
CA GLY A 430 -0.28 -36.14 11.74
C GLY A 430 -0.21 -34.69 12.24
N SER A 431 -1.11 -33.80 11.82
CA SER A 431 -1.07 -32.37 12.16
C SER A 431 -1.14 -32.10 13.67
N ASP A 432 -1.78 -32.98 14.42
CA ASP A 432 -1.89 -32.89 15.88
C ASP A 432 -0.53 -32.94 16.57
N LEU A 433 0.35 -33.84 16.12
CA LEU A 433 1.71 -33.94 16.65
C LEU A 433 2.50 -32.67 16.31
N LEU A 434 2.32 -32.15 15.10
CA LEU A 434 2.98 -30.94 14.63
C LEU A 434 2.57 -29.73 15.47
N LEU A 435 1.27 -29.51 15.66
CA LEU A 435 0.75 -28.38 16.43
C LEU A 435 1.13 -28.50 17.91
N ASN A 436 1.08 -29.69 18.50
CA ASN A 436 1.50 -29.90 19.89
C ASN A 436 2.99 -29.63 20.08
N HIS A 437 3.83 -30.10 19.15
CA HIS A 437 5.26 -29.81 19.14
C HIS A 437 5.51 -28.31 18.96
N ALA A 438 4.84 -27.65 18.01
CA ALA A 438 4.95 -26.21 17.82
C ALA A 438 4.59 -25.43 19.09
N SER A 439 3.48 -25.76 19.76
CA SER A 439 3.08 -25.10 21.00
C SER A 439 4.04 -25.34 22.17
N ALA A 440 4.69 -26.51 22.24
CA ALA A 440 5.60 -26.84 23.32
C ALA A 440 6.95 -26.11 23.23
N TYR A 441 7.41 -25.81 22.01
CA TYR A 441 8.72 -25.22 21.76
C TYR A 441 8.68 -23.74 21.34
N SER A 442 7.49 -23.19 21.08
CA SER A 442 7.28 -21.76 20.84
C SER A 442 7.21 -21.00 22.17
N HIS A 443 8.37 -20.77 22.82
CA HIS A 443 8.47 -19.94 24.03
C HIS A 443 8.46 -18.43 23.72
N HIS A 444 7.35 -17.92 23.17
CA HIS A 444 7.04 -16.48 23.15
C HIS A 444 5.57 -16.26 23.51
N GLY A 445 5.30 -16.09 24.81
CA GLY A 445 4.19 -15.28 25.35
C GLY A 445 2.75 -15.68 25.05
N GLY A 446 2.08 -16.27 26.05
CA GLY A 446 0.62 -16.14 26.21
C GLY A 446 -0.21 -17.26 25.58
N THR A 447 -1.11 -17.81 26.38
CA THR A 447 -1.89 -19.05 26.16
C THR A 447 -2.84 -19.04 24.95
N ARG A 448 -2.86 -18.01 24.08
CA ARG A 448 -3.92 -17.85 23.06
C ARG A 448 -3.54 -17.03 21.81
N ALA A 449 -2.26 -16.89 21.46
CA ALA A 449 -1.89 -16.21 20.21
C ALA A 449 -2.24 -17.04 18.96
N ALA A 450 -2.63 -16.40 17.85
CA ALA A 450 -2.79 -17.07 16.56
C ALA A 450 -1.55 -17.92 16.25
N LEU A 451 -1.74 -19.21 15.98
CA LEU A 451 -0.64 -20.18 15.90
C LEU A 451 0.09 -20.00 14.56
N GLN A 452 1.08 -19.11 14.53
CA GLN A 452 1.91 -18.92 13.35
C GLN A 452 3.02 -19.98 13.31
N LEU A 453 3.03 -20.82 12.27
CA LEU A 453 4.11 -21.79 12.09
C LEU A 453 5.41 -21.08 11.71
N THR A 454 6.52 -21.44 12.37
CA THR A 454 7.85 -21.01 11.98
C THR A 454 8.38 -21.88 10.83
N LYS A 455 9.48 -21.46 10.19
CA LYS A 455 10.10 -22.15 9.06
C LYS A 455 10.48 -23.62 9.33
N ASP A 456 10.71 -23.98 10.59
CA ASP A 456 11.07 -25.34 11.01
C ASP A 456 9.88 -26.32 10.99
N TYR A 457 8.65 -25.82 10.83
CA TYR A 457 7.42 -26.60 10.80
C TYR A 457 6.73 -26.60 9.43
N LEU A 458 7.34 -25.96 8.43
CA LEU A 458 6.76 -25.90 7.09
C LEU A 458 6.80 -27.27 6.39
N PRO A 459 5.70 -27.68 5.74
CA PRO A 459 5.71 -28.88 4.93
C PRO A 459 6.34 -28.63 3.54
N PRO A 460 6.65 -29.70 2.76
CA PRO A 460 7.12 -29.62 1.38
C PRO A 460 6.20 -28.82 0.44
N LEU A 461 6.74 -28.34 -0.68
CA LEU A 461 6.05 -27.44 -1.61
C LEU A 461 4.75 -28.05 -2.19
N ASP A 462 4.74 -29.34 -2.49
CA ASP A 462 3.55 -30.04 -2.99
C ASP A 462 2.44 -30.16 -1.92
N ILE A 463 2.83 -30.29 -0.66
CA ILE A 463 1.91 -30.30 0.49
C ILE A 463 1.38 -28.88 0.75
N LEU A 464 2.23 -27.87 0.65
CA LEU A 464 1.83 -26.45 0.70
C LEU A 464 0.82 -26.11 -0.41
N LEU A 465 0.98 -26.66 -1.61
CA LEU A 465 0.05 -26.46 -2.72
C LEU A 465 -1.35 -26.99 -2.39
N VAL A 466 -1.43 -28.21 -1.86
CA VAL A 466 -2.73 -28.80 -1.46
C VAL A 466 -3.32 -28.05 -0.27
N TRP A 467 -2.51 -27.67 0.71
CA TRP A 467 -2.96 -26.90 1.86
C TRP A 467 -3.49 -25.51 1.47
N TYR A 468 -2.77 -24.82 0.58
CA TYR A 468 -3.16 -23.54 -0.02
C TYR A 468 -4.54 -23.65 -0.69
N ALA A 469 -4.73 -24.64 -1.56
CA ALA A 469 -6.01 -24.85 -2.25
C ALA A 469 -7.14 -25.17 -1.27
N LEU A 470 -6.88 -26.00 -0.26
CA LEU A 470 -7.87 -26.33 0.76
C LEU A 470 -8.28 -25.08 1.57
N MET A 471 -7.34 -24.25 2.03
CA MET A 471 -7.65 -23.04 2.80
C MET A 471 -8.42 -21.99 1.98
N LEU A 472 -8.21 -21.96 0.66
CA LEU A 472 -9.01 -21.14 -0.25
C LEU A 472 -10.44 -21.66 -0.45
N ASN A 473 -10.83 -22.78 0.14
CA ASN A 473 -12.24 -23.18 0.24
C ASN A 473 -12.63 -23.20 1.73
N PRO A 474 -13.19 -22.11 2.28
CA PRO A 474 -13.51 -21.97 3.71
C PRO A 474 -14.43 -23.06 4.22
N GLU A 475 -15.42 -23.50 3.42
CA GLU A 475 -16.33 -24.57 3.80
C GLU A 475 -15.60 -25.91 3.89
N ALA A 476 -14.84 -26.26 2.85
CA ALA A 476 -14.03 -27.47 2.83
C ALA A 476 -12.97 -27.48 3.93
N TYR A 477 -12.30 -26.34 4.16
CA TYR A 477 -11.30 -26.19 5.20
C TYR A 477 -11.92 -26.33 6.59
N GLU A 478 -13.05 -25.69 6.84
CA GLU A 478 -13.76 -25.77 8.11
C GLU A 478 -14.24 -27.21 8.39
N ALA A 479 -14.77 -27.90 7.38
CA ALA A 479 -15.14 -29.31 7.47
C ALA A 479 -13.91 -30.20 7.77
N ALA A 480 -12.80 -30.02 7.05
CA ALA A 480 -11.55 -30.75 7.28
C ALA A 480 -10.97 -30.50 8.68
N CYS A 481 -11.07 -29.28 9.20
CA CYS A 481 -10.68 -28.94 10.56
C CYS A 481 -11.59 -29.61 11.60
N ASN A 482 -12.90 -29.63 11.39
CA ASN A 482 -13.85 -30.28 12.29
C ASN A 482 -13.62 -31.80 12.37
N ALA A 483 -13.23 -32.43 11.25
CA ALA A 483 -12.91 -33.85 11.19
C ALA A 483 -11.67 -34.25 12.04
N GLN A 484 -10.81 -33.30 12.41
CA GLN A 484 -9.65 -33.51 13.28
C GLN A 484 -10.01 -33.55 14.79
N GLY A 485 -11.27 -33.33 15.15
CA GLY A 485 -11.73 -33.45 16.54
C GLY A 485 -11.11 -32.39 17.48
N ALA A 486 -10.29 -32.82 18.44
CA ALA A 486 -9.85 -31.99 19.57
C ALA A 486 -9.05 -30.72 19.19
N ASN A 487 -8.41 -30.70 18.01
CA ASN A 487 -7.63 -29.55 17.53
C ASN A 487 -8.36 -28.67 16.49
N ALA A 488 -9.64 -28.95 16.21
CA ALA A 488 -10.42 -28.20 15.22
C ALA A 488 -10.34 -26.68 15.42
N THR A 489 -10.43 -26.21 16.67
CA THR A 489 -10.34 -24.78 16.99
C THR A 489 -8.97 -24.20 16.64
N ARG A 490 -7.86 -24.92 16.90
CA ARG A 490 -6.50 -24.43 16.61
C ARG A 490 -6.25 -24.35 15.11
N LEU A 491 -6.70 -25.36 14.36
CA LEU A 491 -6.57 -25.39 12.90
C LEU A 491 -7.42 -24.29 12.24
N LYS A 492 -8.67 -24.07 12.69
CA LYS A 492 -9.52 -22.97 12.17
C LYS A 492 -8.90 -21.57 12.34
N ASN A 493 -8.01 -21.43 13.32
CA ASN A 493 -7.40 -20.16 13.69
C ASN A 493 -5.97 -20.01 13.14
N ILE A 494 -5.44 -21.02 12.46
CA ILE A 494 -4.10 -20.98 11.90
C ILE A 494 -4.09 -20.01 10.71
N CYS A 495 -3.12 -19.11 10.69
CA CYS A 495 -2.88 -18.27 9.51
C CYS A 495 -1.95 -19.00 8.56
N PHE A 496 -2.11 -18.77 7.26
CA PHE A 496 -1.14 -19.28 6.30
C PHE A 496 0.23 -18.67 6.60
N PRO A 497 1.32 -19.47 6.64
CA PRO A 497 2.57 -19.07 7.31
C PRO A 497 3.47 -18.19 6.43
N TRP A 498 2.99 -17.02 6.02
CA TRP A 498 3.69 -16.13 5.09
C TRP A 498 5.10 -15.72 5.50
N PRO A 499 5.40 -15.35 6.77
CA PRO A 499 6.79 -15.03 7.16
C PRO A 499 7.72 -16.22 7.01
N ALA A 500 7.27 -17.40 7.44
CA ALA A 500 8.05 -18.62 7.33
C ALA A 500 8.31 -18.98 5.87
N ILE A 501 7.31 -18.83 5.00
CA ILE A 501 7.41 -19.08 3.55
C ILE A 501 8.41 -18.10 2.93
N ARG A 502 8.31 -16.79 3.23
CA ARG A 502 9.27 -15.78 2.76
C ARG A 502 10.70 -16.16 3.15
N ASP A 503 10.93 -16.64 4.37
CA ASP A 503 12.26 -16.96 4.90
C ASP A 503 12.91 -18.19 4.25
N VAL A 504 12.12 -19.03 3.57
CA VAL A 504 12.61 -20.26 2.93
C VAL A 504 12.55 -20.22 1.40
N ILE A 505 11.97 -19.19 0.80
CA ILE A 505 12.00 -19.02 -0.67
C ILE A 505 13.34 -18.40 -1.07
N ASP A 506 14.06 -19.07 -1.97
CA ASP A 506 15.10 -18.46 -2.77
C ASP A 506 14.44 -17.48 -3.75
N MET A 507 14.51 -16.18 -3.44
CA MET A 507 13.89 -15.12 -4.24
C MET A 507 14.55 -14.93 -5.62
N ASP A 508 15.75 -15.44 -5.85
CA ASP A 508 16.37 -15.39 -7.18
C ASP A 508 15.88 -16.55 -8.06
N LYS A 509 15.74 -17.75 -7.50
CA LYS A 509 15.29 -18.93 -8.26
C LYS A 509 13.79 -19.20 -8.21
N MET A 510 13.06 -18.53 -7.31
CA MET A 510 11.68 -18.87 -6.92
C MET A 510 11.56 -20.35 -6.55
N GLN A 511 12.43 -20.80 -5.66
CA GLN A 511 12.45 -22.19 -5.17
C GLN A 511 12.29 -22.23 -3.66
N LEU A 512 11.41 -23.10 -3.17
CA LEU A 512 11.24 -23.35 -1.75
C LEU A 512 12.38 -24.23 -1.22
N VAL A 513 13.22 -23.69 -0.34
CA VAL A 513 14.36 -24.39 0.26
C VAL A 513 14.09 -24.63 1.75
N LEU A 514 13.51 -25.79 2.06
CA LEU A 514 13.17 -26.13 3.43
C LEU A 514 14.40 -26.35 4.32
N PRO A 515 14.40 -25.85 5.58
CA PRO A 515 15.40 -26.20 6.57
C PRO A 515 15.46 -27.71 6.84
N ARG A 516 16.64 -28.23 7.21
CA ARG A 516 16.82 -29.66 7.54
C ARG A 516 15.90 -30.14 8.67
N SER A 517 15.59 -29.26 9.62
CA SER A 517 14.61 -29.48 10.70
C SER A 517 13.22 -29.79 10.14
N ALA A 518 12.71 -28.94 9.25
CA ALA A 518 11.41 -29.11 8.60
C ALA A 518 11.35 -30.39 7.75
N GLN A 519 12.41 -30.66 6.97
CA GLN A 519 12.51 -31.90 6.18
C GLN A 519 12.44 -33.15 7.06
N LYS A 520 13.22 -33.19 8.15
CA LYS A 520 13.20 -34.30 9.11
C LYS A 520 11.86 -34.44 9.81
N LEU A 521 11.24 -33.33 10.20
CA LEU A 521 9.93 -33.34 10.84
C LEU A 521 8.88 -33.96 9.91
N PHE A 522 8.86 -33.55 8.63
CA PHE A 522 7.96 -34.13 7.64
C PHE A 522 8.16 -35.65 7.55
N THR A 523 9.39 -36.11 7.32
CA THR A 523 9.70 -37.54 7.21
C THR A 523 9.36 -38.32 8.49
N ASN A 524 9.57 -37.73 9.67
CA ASN A 524 9.22 -38.39 10.93
C ASN A 524 7.70 -38.54 11.12
N ILE A 525 6.92 -37.55 10.66
CA ILE A 525 5.46 -37.57 10.78
C ILE A 525 4.83 -38.52 9.74
N THR A 526 5.30 -38.47 8.49
CA THR A 526 4.65 -39.16 7.38
C THR A 526 5.32 -40.49 7.00
N SER A 527 6.55 -40.72 7.46
CA SER A 527 7.43 -41.78 6.94
C SER A 527 7.67 -41.69 5.43
N GLN A 528 7.52 -40.51 4.83
CA GLN A 528 7.72 -40.25 3.40
C GLN A 528 8.96 -39.38 3.17
N PRO A 529 9.67 -39.57 2.04
CA PRO A 529 10.65 -38.61 1.53
C PRO A 529 10.07 -37.20 1.47
N CYS A 530 10.92 -36.18 1.70
CA CYS A 530 10.53 -34.78 1.63
C CYS A 530 10.32 -34.32 0.17
N ASP A 531 11.16 -34.78 -0.75
CA ASP A 531 11.03 -34.49 -2.18
C ASP A 531 9.99 -35.42 -2.83
N ILE A 532 9.02 -34.83 -3.55
CA ILE A 532 8.00 -35.59 -4.28
C ILE A 532 8.60 -36.46 -5.39
N LEU A 533 9.73 -36.04 -5.97
CA LEU A 533 10.41 -36.79 -7.02
C LEU A 533 11.13 -38.03 -6.46
N GLU A 534 11.68 -37.93 -5.25
CA GLU A 534 12.22 -39.09 -4.53
C GLU A 534 11.09 -40.04 -4.12
N TYR A 535 9.95 -39.51 -3.67
CA TYR A 535 8.76 -40.30 -3.35
C TYR A 535 8.26 -41.14 -4.53
N LEU A 536 8.31 -40.58 -5.75
CA LEU A 536 7.97 -41.30 -6.99
C LEU A 536 8.90 -42.50 -7.28
N GLN A 537 10.14 -42.47 -6.81
CA GLN A 537 11.15 -43.50 -7.06
C GLN A 537 11.17 -44.60 -5.99
N THR A 538 10.68 -44.30 -4.79
CA THR A 538 10.56 -45.28 -3.72
C THR A 538 9.35 -46.20 -3.93
N PRO A 539 9.47 -47.53 -3.72
CA PRO A 539 8.32 -48.43 -3.77
C PRO A 539 7.22 -47.91 -2.84
N PRO A 540 5.94 -47.94 -3.24
CA PRO A 540 4.88 -47.43 -2.38
C PRO A 540 4.86 -48.29 -1.12
N ALA A 541 5.33 -47.74 0.00
CA ALA A 541 4.87 -48.22 1.29
C ALA A 541 3.36 -48.15 1.20
N TYR A 542 2.66 -49.28 1.35
CA TYR A 542 1.21 -49.34 1.44
C TYR A 542 0.76 -48.27 2.43
N ALA A 543 0.40 -47.10 1.90
CA ALA A 543 0.12 -45.93 2.72
C ALA A 543 -1.21 -46.25 3.35
N ASP A 544 -1.18 -46.57 4.64
CA ASP A 544 -2.36 -46.67 5.47
C ASP A 544 -3.16 -45.40 5.23
N ALA A 545 -4.33 -45.54 4.59
CA ALA A 545 -5.14 -44.40 4.21
C ALA A 545 -5.37 -43.58 5.48
N GLY A 546 -5.01 -42.29 5.45
CA GLY A 546 -5.04 -41.43 6.63
C GLY A 546 -6.34 -41.62 7.42
N LYS A 547 -6.22 -41.72 8.75
CA LYS A 547 -7.37 -41.99 9.64
C LYS A 547 -8.48 -40.94 9.50
N VAL A 548 -8.13 -39.74 9.04
CA VAL A 548 -9.04 -38.61 8.82
C VAL A 548 -9.35 -38.49 7.34
N ARG A 549 -10.63 -38.64 6.98
CA ARG A 549 -11.12 -38.42 5.61
C ARG A 549 -11.48 -36.95 5.41
N ILE A 550 -10.95 -36.35 4.35
CA ILE A 550 -11.40 -35.06 3.83
C ILE A 550 -12.45 -35.37 2.77
N GLU A 551 -13.67 -34.87 2.95
CA GLU A 551 -14.81 -35.18 2.06
C GLU A 551 -14.70 -34.50 0.69
N THR A 552 -14.04 -33.35 0.63
CA THR A 552 -13.82 -32.59 -0.59
C THR A 552 -12.76 -33.24 -1.48
N ASP A 553 -12.99 -33.24 -2.79
CA ASP A 553 -12.01 -33.68 -3.78
C ASP A 553 -10.87 -32.65 -3.90
N LEU A 554 -9.81 -32.86 -3.12
CA LEU A 554 -8.62 -32.01 -3.11
C LEU A 554 -7.92 -31.92 -4.47
N PHE A 555 -8.07 -32.92 -5.34
CA PHE A 555 -7.52 -32.83 -6.69
C PHE A 555 -8.23 -31.73 -7.47
N ILE A 556 -9.57 -31.70 -7.43
CA ILE A 556 -10.37 -30.65 -8.11
C ILE A 556 -10.06 -29.27 -7.52
N GLU A 557 -9.93 -29.13 -6.21
CA GLU A 557 -9.60 -27.85 -5.57
C GLU A 557 -8.24 -27.31 -6.02
N VAL A 558 -7.21 -28.16 -6.12
CA VAL A 558 -5.90 -27.73 -6.66
C VAL A 558 -6.04 -27.31 -8.13
N LYS A 559 -6.79 -28.06 -8.95
CA LYS A 559 -7.01 -27.72 -10.38
C LYS A 559 -7.69 -26.37 -10.56
N ARG A 560 -8.61 -25.97 -9.68
CA ARG A 560 -9.32 -24.66 -9.74
C ARG A 560 -8.37 -23.47 -9.71
N HIS A 561 -7.22 -23.61 -9.04
CA HIS A 561 -6.25 -22.53 -8.91
C HIS A 561 -5.10 -22.60 -9.92
N GLU A 562 -5.17 -23.45 -10.96
CA GLU A 562 -4.13 -23.45 -12.00
C GLU A 562 -4.09 -22.16 -12.79
N ASN A 563 -5.25 -21.57 -13.08
CA ASN A 563 -5.32 -20.37 -13.91
C ASN A 563 -4.55 -19.19 -13.28
N ILE A 564 -4.70 -18.97 -11.96
CA ILE A 564 -4.00 -17.88 -11.28
C ILE A 564 -2.48 -18.08 -11.27
N ILE A 565 -2.02 -19.34 -11.23
CA ILE A 565 -0.58 -19.67 -11.30
C ILE A 565 -0.02 -19.31 -12.69
N GLU A 566 -0.71 -19.71 -13.76
CA GLU A 566 -0.29 -19.39 -15.14
C GLU A 566 -0.40 -17.89 -15.46
N GLU A 567 -1.47 -17.25 -15.00
CA GLU A 567 -1.66 -15.81 -15.18
C GLU A 567 -0.62 -14.99 -14.41
N SER A 568 -0.32 -15.38 -13.16
CA SER A 568 0.77 -14.78 -12.38
C SER A 568 2.10 -14.89 -13.10
N ASN A 569 2.42 -16.05 -13.68
CA ASN A 569 3.65 -16.23 -14.43
C ASN A 569 3.68 -15.41 -15.73
N LYS A 570 2.55 -15.30 -16.42
CA LYS A 570 2.43 -14.50 -17.65
C LYS A 570 2.64 -13.01 -17.37
N LEU A 571 2.12 -12.49 -16.26
CA LEU A 571 2.30 -11.10 -15.84
C LEU A 571 3.67 -10.87 -15.19
N LEU A 572 4.22 -11.87 -14.52
CA LEU A 572 5.50 -11.89 -13.82
C LEU A 572 5.74 -10.64 -12.96
N TRP A 573 4.70 -10.15 -12.26
CA TRP A 573 4.79 -8.93 -11.45
C TRP A 573 5.91 -8.99 -10.42
N ILE A 574 6.22 -10.17 -9.88
CA ILE A 574 7.32 -10.39 -8.91
C ILE A 574 8.71 -10.01 -9.45
N ARG A 575 8.89 -9.85 -10.77
CA ARG A 575 10.13 -9.37 -11.39
C ARG A 575 9.99 -7.99 -12.02
N SER A 576 8.79 -7.41 -11.95
CA SER A 576 8.48 -6.11 -12.53
C SER A 576 9.22 -4.99 -11.81
N PRO A 577 9.71 -3.96 -12.51
CA PRO A 577 10.22 -2.75 -11.88
C PRO A 577 9.13 -2.00 -11.09
N ALA A 578 7.85 -2.24 -11.39
CA ALA A 578 6.69 -1.61 -10.75
C ALA A 578 6.07 -2.45 -9.62
N LEU A 579 6.72 -3.53 -9.16
CA LEU A 579 6.14 -4.52 -8.23
C LEU A 579 5.40 -3.88 -7.05
N GLN A 580 6.04 -2.95 -6.33
CA GLN A 580 5.44 -2.30 -5.16
C GLN A 580 4.22 -1.45 -5.54
N GLY A 581 4.33 -0.63 -6.59
CA GLY A 581 3.24 0.22 -7.06
C GLY A 581 2.03 -0.59 -7.56
N SER A 582 2.28 -1.66 -8.32
CA SER A 582 1.25 -2.58 -8.80
C SER A 582 0.48 -3.23 -7.65
N LEU A 583 1.18 -3.70 -6.61
CA LEU A 583 0.53 -4.33 -5.46
C LEU A 583 -0.25 -3.34 -4.60
N ILE A 584 0.26 -2.12 -4.40
CA ILE A 584 -0.47 -1.08 -3.66
C ILE A 584 -1.77 -0.72 -4.40
N ARG A 585 -1.72 -0.49 -5.72
CA ARG A 585 -2.91 -0.20 -6.52
C ARG A 585 -3.91 -1.35 -6.49
N ALA A 586 -3.44 -2.60 -6.63
CA ALA A 586 -4.28 -3.78 -6.54
C ALA A 586 -4.98 -3.93 -5.18
N GLY A 587 -4.29 -3.58 -4.08
CA GLY A 587 -4.89 -3.57 -2.74
C GLY A 587 -6.00 -2.53 -2.58
N LEU A 588 -5.79 -1.33 -3.14
CA LEU A 588 -6.82 -0.28 -3.17
C LEU A 588 -8.03 -0.69 -4.03
N GLU A 589 -7.78 -1.31 -5.19
CA GLU A 589 -8.85 -1.84 -6.06
C GLU A 589 -9.64 -2.96 -5.38
N TYR A 590 -8.96 -3.82 -4.63
CA TYR A 590 -9.60 -4.90 -3.86
C TYR A 590 -10.54 -4.36 -2.77
N LEU A 591 -10.10 -3.32 -2.05
CA LEU A 591 -10.92 -2.63 -1.05
C LEU A 591 -12.14 -1.96 -1.70
N ASP A 592 -11.92 -1.22 -2.79
CA ASP A 592 -12.99 -0.58 -3.56
C ASP A 592 -14.04 -1.61 -4.05
N PHE A 593 -13.58 -2.76 -4.55
CA PHE A 593 -14.46 -3.85 -4.97
C PHE A 593 -15.36 -4.36 -3.84
N HIS A 594 -14.83 -4.64 -2.64
CA HIS A 594 -15.65 -5.13 -1.52
C HIS A 594 -16.56 -4.05 -0.92
N LEU A 595 -16.19 -2.78 -1.03
CA LEU A 595 -17.08 -1.68 -0.65
C LEU A 595 -18.28 -1.57 -1.60
N ARG A 596 -18.07 -1.83 -2.90
CA ARG A 596 -19.15 -1.86 -3.91
C ARG A 596 -20.00 -3.14 -3.83
N GLU A 597 -19.37 -4.28 -3.64
CA GLU A 597 -20.00 -5.60 -3.62
C GLU A 597 -19.67 -6.35 -2.30
N PRO A 598 -20.25 -5.96 -1.17
CA PRO A 598 -19.91 -6.54 0.15
C PRO A 598 -20.30 -8.00 0.30
N ASN A 599 -21.25 -8.45 -0.52
CA ASN A 599 -21.70 -9.85 -0.56
C ASN A 599 -20.91 -10.70 -1.58
N ALA A 600 -19.91 -10.13 -2.27
CA ALA A 600 -19.08 -10.86 -3.24
C ALA A 600 -18.04 -11.75 -2.55
N VAL A 601 -18.53 -12.75 -1.82
CA VAL A 601 -17.72 -13.71 -1.06
C VAL A 601 -17.40 -14.97 -1.86
N GLU A 602 -18.19 -15.24 -2.89
CA GLU A 602 -18.07 -16.43 -3.74
C GLU A 602 -17.04 -16.24 -4.86
N GLU A 603 -16.31 -17.32 -5.16
CA GLU A 603 -15.26 -17.31 -6.20
C GLU A 603 -15.79 -16.89 -7.57
N GLU A 604 -17.04 -17.27 -7.89
CA GLU A 604 -17.71 -16.93 -9.15
C GLU A 604 -17.90 -15.42 -9.34
N MET A 605 -18.11 -14.67 -8.27
CA MET A 605 -18.28 -13.21 -8.35
C MET A 605 -16.93 -12.50 -8.53
N VAL A 606 -15.87 -13.03 -7.91
CA VAL A 606 -14.53 -12.45 -7.96
C VAL A 606 -13.77 -12.88 -9.22
N CYS A 607 -14.16 -13.98 -9.88
CA CYS A 607 -13.41 -14.53 -11.01
C CYS A 607 -13.34 -13.60 -12.24
N HIS A 608 -14.27 -12.66 -12.36
CA HIS A 608 -14.31 -11.66 -13.44
C HIS A 608 -13.53 -10.37 -13.13
N GLN A 609 -12.98 -10.24 -11.92
CA GLN A 609 -12.22 -9.06 -11.50
C GLN A 609 -10.77 -9.07 -12.02
N SER A 610 -10.09 -7.94 -11.87
CA SER A 610 -8.68 -7.80 -12.24
C SER A 610 -7.81 -8.86 -11.57
N PHE A 611 -6.65 -9.15 -12.17
CA PHE A 611 -5.67 -10.06 -11.56
C PHE A 611 -5.29 -9.62 -10.14
N GLY A 612 -5.11 -8.31 -9.94
CA GLY A 612 -4.77 -7.72 -8.64
C GLY A 612 -5.83 -7.99 -7.57
N VAL A 613 -7.10 -7.75 -7.88
CA VAL A 613 -8.22 -8.03 -6.97
C VAL A 613 -8.30 -9.52 -6.64
N ARG A 614 -8.16 -10.39 -7.65
CA ARG A 614 -8.18 -11.86 -7.47
C ARG A 614 -7.01 -12.37 -6.61
N LEU A 615 -5.84 -11.74 -6.71
CA LEU A 615 -4.66 -12.02 -5.88
C LEU A 615 -4.90 -11.61 -4.43
N PHE A 616 -5.35 -10.38 -4.19
CA PHE A 616 -5.62 -9.87 -2.83
C PHE A 616 -6.73 -10.65 -2.15
N TRP A 617 -7.81 -10.99 -2.87
CA TRP A 617 -8.88 -11.82 -2.34
C TRP A 617 -8.39 -13.19 -1.86
N ARG A 618 -7.54 -13.88 -2.64
CA ARG A 618 -6.93 -15.15 -2.20
C ARG A 618 -5.99 -14.95 -1.02
N THR A 619 -5.18 -13.90 -1.06
CA THR A 619 -4.27 -13.55 0.03
C THR A 619 -5.04 -13.32 1.33
N HIS A 620 -6.19 -12.64 1.27
CA HIS A 620 -7.02 -12.35 2.44
C HIS A 620 -7.65 -13.63 3.01
N ARG A 621 -8.19 -14.51 2.17
CA ARG A 621 -8.80 -15.79 2.60
C ARG A 621 -7.84 -16.74 3.32
N LEU A 622 -6.54 -16.58 3.09
CA LEU A 622 -5.48 -17.29 3.80
C LEU A 622 -5.26 -16.79 5.25
N PHE A 623 -6.06 -15.80 5.66
CA PHE A 623 -6.26 -15.36 7.05
C PHE A 623 -7.74 -15.55 7.44
N PRO A 624 -8.20 -16.78 7.73
CA PRO A 624 -9.63 -17.09 7.83
C PRO A 624 -10.39 -16.24 8.85
N ARG A 625 -9.74 -15.88 9.97
CA ARG A 625 -10.34 -15.04 11.02
C ARG A 625 -10.46 -13.58 10.58
N GLN A 626 -9.39 -13.02 10.06
CA GLN A 626 -9.31 -11.63 9.61
C GLN A 626 -10.27 -11.40 8.45
N TYR A 627 -10.32 -12.34 7.50
CA TYR A 627 -11.28 -12.28 6.40
C TYR A 627 -12.73 -12.32 6.87
N LYS A 628 -13.08 -13.19 7.82
CA LYS A 628 -14.43 -13.23 8.44
C LYS A 628 -14.76 -11.92 9.16
N ALA A 629 -13.80 -11.34 9.88
CA ALA A 629 -13.98 -10.05 10.57
C ALA A 629 -14.16 -8.89 9.59
N PHE A 630 -13.34 -8.83 8.54
CA PHE A 630 -13.43 -7.86 7.45
C PHE A 630 -14.80 -7.89 6.76
N LEU A 631 -15.30 -9.08 6.40
CA LEU A 631 -16.61 -9.22 5.77
C LEU A 631 -17.76 -8.79 6.70
N LYS A 632 -17.65 -9.09 8.00
CA LYS A 632 -18.64 -8.66 8.99
C LYS A 632 -18.67 -7.14 9.11
N GLU A 633 -17.51 -6.49 9.09
CA GLU A 633 -17.39 -5.05 9.18
C GLU A 633 -17.97 -4.36 7.94
N ILE A 634 -17.54 -4.79 6.75
CA ILE A 634 -18.05 -4.29 5.47
C ILE A 634 -19.56 -4.54 5.32
N GLY A 635 -20.07 -5.70 5.75
CA GLY A 635 -21.51 -6.00 5.74
C GLY A 635 -22.30 -5.20 6.77
N GLY A 636 -21.71 -4.92 7.94
CA GLY A 636 -22.30 -4.09 8.99
C GLY A 636 -22.57 -2.66 8.52
N MET A 637 -21.63 -2.09 7.76
CA MET A 637 -21.74 -0.74 7.17
C MET A 637 -22.99 -0.55 6.27
N GLN A 638 -23.53 -1.60 5.66
CA GLN A 638 -24.78 -1.51 4.87
C GLN A 638 -26.07 -1.76 5.68
N SER A 639 -25.98 -2.48 6.81
CA SER A 639 -27.15 -2.76 7.65
C SER A 639 -27.68 -1.50 8.37
N GLU A 640 -26.80 -0.56 8.70
CA GLU A 640 -27.17 0.78 9.20
C GLU A 640 -27.75 1.67 8.08
N GLN A 641 -27.36 1.44 6.83
CA GLN A 641 -27.91 2.13 5.64
C GLN A 641 -29.33 1.66 5.28
N THR A 642 -29.80 0.50 5.75
CA THR A 642 -31.11 -0.05 5.33
C THR A 642 -32.32 0.45 6.12
N GLN A 643 -32.14 1.35 7.11
CA GLN A 643 -33.24 2.03 7.83
C GLN A 643 -33.57 3.45 7.32
N GLY A 644 -32.89 3.96 6.29
CA GLY A 644 -33.20 5.25 5.66
C GLY A 644 -33.51 5.10 4.18
N GLN A 645 -34.79 5.27 3.78
CA GLN A 645 -35.24 5.10 2.39
C GLN A 645 -34.79 6.19 1.39
N ASP A 646 -33.88 7.09 1.75
CA ASP A 646 -33.35 8.12 0.84
C ASP A 646 -31.96 7.80 0.24
N LEU A 647 -31.29 6.73 0.69
CA LEU A 647 -29.91 6.39 0.28
C LEU A 647 -29.75 5.78 -1.13
N LYS A 648 -30.84 5.64 -1.91
CA LYS A 648 -30.74 5.23 -3.32
C LYS A 648 -30.19 6.34 -4.23
N ARG A 649 -30.15 7.59 -3.78
CA ARG A 649 -29.47 8.69 -4.50
C ARG A 649 -28.03 8.91 -4.01
N ASP A 650 -27.73 8.59 -2.76
CA ASP A 650 -26.45 8.97 -2.13
C ASP A 650 -25.28 8.01 -2.44
N ALA A 651 -25.56 6.80 -2.95
CA ALA A 651 -24.52 5.96 -3.57
C ALA A 651 -24.19 6.40 -5.02
N LYS A 652 -25.06 7.21 -5.65
CA LYS A 652 -24.85 7.72 -7.02
C LYS A 652 -23.95 8.97 -7.03
N ILE A 653 -23.83 9.68 -5.91
CA ILE A 653 -23.10 10.95 -5.83
C ILE A 653 -21.60 10.77 -5.54
N LEU A 654 -21.14 9.55 -5.21
CA LEU A 654 -19.71 9.25 -5.09
C LEU A 654 -19.04 8.91 -6.44
N PHE A 655 -19.82 8.50 -7.46
CA PHE A 655 -19.33 8.16 -8.80
C PHE A 655 -20.45 8.31 -9.84
N ASP A 656 -20.62 9.51 -10.39
CA ASP A 656 -21.45 9.72 -11.59
C ASP A 656 -20.62 9.35 -12.84
N MET A 657 -20.48 8.05 -13.09
CA MET A 657 -20.24 7.53 -14.43
C MET A 657 -21.56 6.92 -14.93
N ASP A 658 -22.43 7.77 -15.49
CA ASP A 658 -23.54 7.31 -16.33
C ASP A 658 -22.97 6.74 -17.63
N ASP A 659 -22.70 5.43 -17.64
CA ASP A 659 -22.99 4.43 -18.68
C ASP A 659 -22.38 3.10 -18.18
N PRO A 660 -22.99 1.91 -18.35
CA PRO A 660 -22.26 0.65 -18.35
C PRO A 660 -21.30 0.64 -19.56
N SER A 661 -20.23 1.44 -19.47
CA SER A 661 -19.08 1.30 -20.33
C SER A 661 -18.53 -0.09 -20.07
N PRO A 662 -18.35 -0.92 -21.12
CA PRO A 662 -17.91 -2.30 -20.96
C PRO A 662 -16.62 -2.31 -20.14
N ILE A 663 -16.52 -3.26 -19.20
CA ILE A 663 -15.32 -3.57 -18.39
C ILE A 663 -14.09 -3.23 -19.22
N GLN A 664 -13.48 -2.06 -18.98
CA GLN A 664 -12.32 -1.64 -19.74
C GLN A 664 -11.17 -2.50 -19.22
N GLU A 665 -10.81 -3.54 -19.97
CA GLU A 665 -9.68 -4.40 -19.65
C GLU A 665 -8.41 -3.54 -19.58
N HIS A 666 -7.99 -3.23 -18.36
CA HIS A 666 -6.75 -2.52 -18.13
C HIS A 666 -5.59 -3.44 -18.50
N CYS A 667 -4.63 -2.93 -19.27
CA CYS A 667 -3.42 -3.71 -19.52
C CYS A 667 -2.54 -3.74 -18.26
N HIS A 668 -2.21 -4.93 -17.77
CA HIS A 668 -1.40 -5.17 -16.56
C HIS A 668 0.07 -5.54 -16.86
N CYS A 669 0.56 -5.26 -18.07
CA CYS A 669 1.96 -5.52 -18.42
C CYS A 669 2.93 -4.59 -17.66
N TRP A 670 4.20 -4.97 -17.57
CA TRP A 670 5.23 -4.18 -16.87
C TRP A 670 5.31 -2.75 -17.37
N THR A 671 5.17 -2.53 -18.68
CA THR A 671 5.22 -1.19 -19.27
C THR A 671 4.08 -0.31 -18.75
N CYS A 672 2.84 -0.80 -18.81
CA CYS A 672 1.68 -0.06 -18.34
C CYS A 672 1.73 0.17 -16.83
N GLU A 673 2.11 -0.85 -16.06
CA GLU A 673 2.23 -0.75 -14.61
C GLU A 673 3.32 0.24 -14.19
N ARG A 674 4.47 0.25 -14.88
CA ARG A 674 5.56 1.18 -14.59
C ARG A 674 5.19 2.62 -14.96
N ILE A 675 4.44 2.82 -16.05
CA ILE A 675 3.87 4.13 -16.38
C ILE A 675 2.90 4.58 -15.28
N ARG A 676 2.08 3.67 -14.74
CA ARG A 676 1.11 3.97 -13.66
C ARG A 676 1.75 4.39 -12.33
N ASP A 677 3.02 4.06 -12.11
CA ASP A 677 3.75 4.58 -10.94
C ASP A 677 3.95 6.10 -11.01
N ASP A 678 4.08 6.66 -12.22
CA ASP A 678 4.22 8.11 -12.46
C ASP A 678 2.89 8.77 -12.91
N LEU A 679 2.00 8.01 -13.55
CA LEU A 679 0.69 8.45 -14.05
C LEU A 679 -0.42 7.44 -13.68
N PRO A 680 -1.00 7.50 -12.47
CA PRO A 680 -1.99 6.53 -12.00
C PRO A 680 -3.20 6.33 -12.93
N GLU A 681 -3.66 7.41 -13.58
CA GLU A 681 -4.80 7.43 -14.51
C GLU A 681 -4.48 6.88 -15.93
N PHE A 682 -3.31 6.26 -16.12
CA PHE A 682 -2.89 5.78 -17.42
C PHE A 682 -3.70 4.54 -17.86
N VAL A 683 -4.41 4.70 -18.99
CA VAL A 683 -5.19 3.64 -19.64
C VAL A 683 -4.65 3.37 -21.04
N TYR A 684 -4.19 2.15 -21.25
CA TYR A 684 -3.73 1.71 -22.56
C TYR A 684 -4.92 1.38 -23.47
N THR A 685 -4.97 2.01 -24.64
CA THR A 685 -5.95 1.71 -25.69
C THR A 685 -5.21 1.22 -26.93
N LYS A 686 -5.49 -0.02 -27.34
CA LYS A 686 -4.80 -0.62 -28.49
C LYS A 686 -5.12 0.19 -29.76
N PRO A 687 -4.12 0.59 -30.57
CA PRO A 687 -4.39 1.27 -31.84
C PRO A 687 -5.22 0.38 -32.76
N SER A 688 -6.42 0.82 -33.14
CA SER A 688 -7.23 0.11 -34.14
C SER A 688 -6.57 0.26 -35.51
N THR A 689 -6.36 -0.86 -36.21
CA THR A 689 -5.77 -0.92 -37.56
C THR A 689 -6.60 -0.19 -38.63
N ALA A 690 -7.78 0.35 -38.29
CA ALA A 690 -8.70 0.99 -39.22
C ALA A 690 -8.69 2.54 -39.23
N ALA A 691 -7.90 3.22 -38.40
CA ALA A 691 -7.91 4.70 -38.33
C ALA A 691 -6.68 5.34 -38.99
N SER A 692 -6.53 5.14 -40.29
CA SER A 692 -5.59 5.93 -41.11
C SER A 692 -6.25 7.22 -41.59
N SER A 693 -6.60 8.16 -40.70
CA SER A 693 -6.92 9.57 -41.06
C SER A 693 -7.42 10.43 -39.89
N SER A 694 -6.65 10.58 -38.81
CA SER A 694 -6.85 11.75 -37.94
C SER A 694 -5.52 12.30 -37.41
N THR A 695 -5.32 13.59 -37.59
CA THR A 695 -4.16 14.38 -37.15
C THR A 695 -4.17 14.68 -35.63
N SER A 696 -5.02 13.99 -34.85
CA SER A 696 -5.16 14.21 -33.40
C SER A 696 -4.65 13.00 -32.62
N LEU A 697 -3.71 13.25 -31.70
CA LEU A 697 -3.20 12.24 -30.76
C LEU A 697 -4.35 11.60 -29.96
N THR A 698 -4.29 10.28 -29.73
CA THR A 698 -5.22 9.55 -28.85
C THR A 698 -5.05 10.00 -27.40
N THR A 699 -6.02 9.71 -26.52
CA THR A 699 -5.94 10.04 -25.08
C THR A 699 -4.67 9.45 -24.45
N MET A 700 -4.37 8.19 -24.76
CA MET A 700 -3.13 7.52 -24.34
C MET A 700 -1.87 8.28 -24.79
N GLN A 701 -1.82 8.70 -26.05
CA GLN A 701 -0.69 9.43 -26.62
C GLN A 701 -0.49 10.81 -25.96
N LYS A 702 -1.59 11.49 -25.59
CA LYS A 702 -1.53 12.75 -24.84
C LYS A 702 -0.99 12.55 -23.42
N GLN A 703 -1.40 11.48 -22.72
CA GLN A 703 -0.89 11.13 -21.39
C GLN A 703 0.61 10.79 -21.42
N ILE A 704 1.07 10.04 -22.41
CA ILE A 704 2.50 9.74 -22.55
C ILE A 704 3.30 11.01 -22.88
N SER A 705 2.74 11.88 -23.73
CA SER A 705 3.38 13.15 -24.10
C SER A 705 3.44 14.16 -22.95
N SER A 706 2.65 13.98 -21.88
CA SER A 706 2.73 14.84 -20.69
C SER A 706 3.87 14.48 -19.74
N LEU A 707 4.48 13.29 -19.91
CA LEU A 707 5.66 12.90 -19.14
C LEU A 707 6.88 13.69 -19.61
N SER A 708 7.77 14.03 -18.66
CA SER A 708 9.05 14.63 -18.99
C SER A 708 9.92 13.64 -19.77
N ALA A 709 10.80 14.15 -20.64
CA ALA A 709 11.74 13.31 -21.38
C ALA A 709 12.66 12.49 -20.45
N GLU A 710 13.01 13.04 -19.29
CA GLU A 710 13.80 12.35 -18.26
C GLU A 710 13.02 11.18 -17.64
N THR A 711 11.75 11.41 -17.28
CA THR A 711 10.87 10.36 -16.75
C THR A 711 10.66 9.24 -17.75
N LEU A 712 10.42 9.57 -19.04
CA LEU A 712 10.28 8.57 -20.10
C LEU A 712 11.54 7.72 -20.27
N LEU A 713 12.72 8.35 -20.27
CA LEU A 713 14.00 7.62 -20.33
C LEU A 713 14.20 6.73 -19.11
N GLN A 714 13.82 7.18 -17.90
CA GLN A 714 13.92 6.38 -16.69
C GLN A 714 12.98 5.16 -16.73
N ILE A 715 11.73 5.34 -17.18
CA ILE A 715 10.78 4.23 -17.37
C ILE A 715 11.33 3.22 -18.36
N GLN A 716 11.87 3.69 -19.50
CA GLN A 716 12.47 2.82 -20.51
C GLN A 716 13.71 2.08 -20.00
N ASP A 717 14.57 2.73 -19.21
CA ASP A 717 15.74 2.11 -18.58
C ASP A 717 15.34 1.06 -17.53
N ASP A 718 14.36 1.34 -16.67
CA ASP A 718 13.83 0.39 -15.69
C ASP A 718 13.29 -0.88 -16.36
N LEU A 719 12.48 -0.70 -17.41
CA LEU A 719 11.93 -1.81 -18.19
C LEU A 719 13.03 -2.59 -18.91
N GLY A 720 13.93 -1.89 -19.59
CA GLY A 720 15.04 -2.51 -20.31
C GLY A 720 15.96 -3.30 -19.39
N PHE A 721 16.25 -2.78 -18.20
CA PHE A 721 17.11 -3.44 -17.23
C PHE A 721 16.47 -4.71 -16.68
N CYS A 722 15.22 -4.64 -16.18
CA CYS A 722 14.52 -5.82 -15.68
C CYS A 722 14.36 -6.91 -16.76
N LEU A 723 14.07 -6.52 -18.01
CA LEU A 723 13.99 -7.48 -19.12
C LEU A 723 15.35 -8.13 -19.43
N ALA A 724 16.45 -7.36 -19.40
CA ALA A 724 17.79 -7.90 -19.57
C ALA A 724 18.19 -8.84 -18.42
N VAL A 725 17.77 -8.55 -17.18
CA VAL A 725 17.97 -9.45 -16.04
C VAL A 725 17.22 -10.77 -16.25
N GLU A 726 15.96 -10.72 -16.66
CA GLU A 726 15.19 -11.94 -16.95
C GLU A 726 15.76 -12.74 -18.13
N ASP A 727 16.27 -12.07 -19.16
CA ASP A 727 16.92 -12.74 -20.28
C ASP A 727 18.22 -13.44 -19.88
N ALA A 728 19.04 -12.78 -19.06
CA ALA A 728 20.23 -13.37 -18.47
C ALA A 728 19.88 -14.58 -17.59
N ARG A 729 18.84 -14.49 -16.75
CA ARG A 729 18.33 -15.62 -15.94
C ARG A 729 17.93 -16.80 -16.81
N ARG A 730 17.12 -16.58 -17.85
CA ARG A 730 16.70 -17.63 -18.79
C ARG A 730 17.87 -18.28 -19.52
N SER A 731 18.90 -17.49 -19.81
CA SER A 731 20.11 -17.96 -20.51
C SER A 731 21.16 -18.57 -19.58
N GLY A 732 20.96 -18.54 -18.25
CA GLY A 732 21.95 -18.98 -17.26
C GLY A 732 23.23 -18.13 -17.23
N LEU A 733 23.13 -16.86 -17.67
CA LEU A 733 24.24 -15.91 -17.70
C LEU A 733 24.30 -15.08 -16.39
N PRO A 734 25.47 -14.53 -16.02
CA PRO A 734 25.57 -13.60 -14.90
C PRO A 734 24.62 -12.42 -15.05
N LEU A 735 23.93 -12.06 -13.97
CA LEU A 735 22.94 -10.97 -14.01
C LEU A 735 23.61 -9.64 -14.38
N PRO A 736 23.01 -8.86 -15.30
CA PRO A 736 23.50 -7.53 -15.62
C PRO A 736 23.35 -6.61 -14.41
N THR A 737 24.23 -5.62 -14.32
CA THR A 737 24.26 -4.59 -13.29
C THR A 737 24.08 -3.22 -13.93
N ARG A 738 23.40 -2.33 -13.21
CA ARG A 738 23.32 -0.90 -13.55
C ARG A 738 23.70 -0.04 -12.34
N PRO A 739 24.20 1.18 -12.56
CA PRO A 739 24.32 2.16 -11.49
C PRO A 739 22.94 2.36 -10.84
N PRO A 740 22.85 2.42 -9.50
CA PRO A 740 21.57 2.59 -8.86
C PRO A 740 20.96 3.93 -9.26
N THR A 741 19.65 3.93 -9.52
CA THR A 741 18.89 5.12 -9.85
C THR A 741 18.92 6.11 -8.68
N THR A 742 18.58 7.38 -8.94
CA THR A 742 18.52 8.38 -7.87
C THR A 742 17.53 7.96 -6.77
N ALA A 743 16.38 7.39 -7.16
CA ALA A 743 15.39 6.84 -6.23
C ALA A 743 15.93 5.65 -5.43
N GLU A 744 16.63 4.71 -6.06
CA GLU A 744 17.25 3.57 -5.37
C GLU A 744 18.33 4.02 -4.37
N LYS A 745 19.13 5.03 -4.71
CA LYS A 745 20.15 5.61 -3.81
C LYS A 745 19.54 6.31 -2.61
N GLU A 746 18.45 7.07 -2.82
CA GLU A 746 17.72 7.75 -1.75
C GLU A 746 17.12 6.73 -0.78
N ALA A 747 16.47 5.69 -1.32
CA ALA A 747 15.87 4.63 -0.54
C ALA A 747 16.93 3.79 0.23
N ASP A 748 18.09 3.53 -0.36
CA ASP A 748 19.24 2.90 0.32
C ASP A 748 19.80 3.76 1.46
N LYS A 749 19.86 5.08 1.26
CA LYS A 749 20.31 6.05 2.27
C LYS A 749 19.36 6.04 3.47
N ILE A 750 18.05 6.08 3.21
CA ILE A 750 17.00 6.01 4.23
C ILE A 750 17.07 4.67 4.99
N ALA A 751 17.20 3.54 4.28
CA ALA A 751 17.29 2.22 4.90
C ALA A 751 18.52 2.08 5.81
N LYS A 752 19.69 2.57 5.36
CA LYS A 752 20.92 2.58 6.17
C LYS A 752 20.82 3.50 7.39
N GLN A 753 20.07 4.60 7.26
CA GLN A 753 19.81 5.49 8.37
C GLN A 753 18.92 4.82 9.43
N LYS A 754 17.81 4.19 9.02
CA LYS A 754 16.96 3.37 9.91
C LYS A 754 17.75 2.25 10.61
N GLN A 755 18.64 1.56 9.89
CA GLN A 755 19.47 0.49 10.47
C GLN A 755 20.51 1.02 11.49
N LYS A 756 21.01 2.25 11.30
CA LYS A 756 21.91 2.90 12.28
C LYS A 756 21.15 3.40 13.51
N GLU A 757 19.93 3.90 13.33
CA GLU A 757 19.06 4.41 14.42
C GLU A 757 18.54 3.26 15.31
N LEU A 758 18.32 2.06 14.76
CA LEU A 758 17.86 0.88 15.51
C LEU A 758 18.90 0.27 16.48
N GLY A 759 20.17 0.66 16.41
CA GLY A 759 21.25 0.15 17.26
C GLY A 759 21.62 -1.32 16.99
N TYR A 760 22.92 -1.61 16.94
CA TYR A 760 23.42 -2.97 16.74
C TYR A 760 23.11 -3.86 17.97
N ARG A 761 22.12 -4.74 17.85
CA ARG A 761 21.88 -5.86 18.79
C ARG A 761 22.38 -7.17 18.16
N PRO A 762 23.45 -7.80 18.69
CA PRO A 762 23.94 -9.08 18.17
C PRO A 762 22.86 -10.16 18.30
N GLY A 763 22.64 -10.95 17.24
CA GLY A 763 21.67 -12.06 17.20
C GLY A 763 20.33 -11.79 16.47
N LEU A 764 19.86 -10.54 16.37
CA LEU A 764 18.65 -10.18 15.60
C LEU A 764 18.98 -9.64 14.19
N ASN A 765 20.17 -9.05 14.02
CA ASN A 765 20.65 -8.51 12.75
C ASN A 765 21.54 -9.48 11.94
N ASP A 766 21.85 -10.66 12.49
CA ASP A 766 22.71 -11.66 11.83
C ASP A 766 21.98 -12.50 10.76
N SER A 767 20.67 -12.30 10.57
CA SER A 767 19.91 -12.88 9.46
C SER A 767 19.98 -12.07 8.16
N TYR A 768 20.58 -10.87 8.18
CA TYR A 768 20.65 -9.95 7.03
C TYR A 768 22.06 -9.71 6.47
N VAL A 769 23.06 -10.45 6.94
CA VAL A 769 24.37 -10.50 6.28
C VAL A 769 24.73 -11.97 6.16
N GLY A 770 24.62 -12.51 4.94
CA GLY A 770 25.23 -13.79 4.61
C GLY A 770 26.70 -13.73 5.02
N LYS A 771 27.08 -14.53 6.01
CA LYS A 771 28.48 -14.83 6.27
C LYS A 771 28.95 -15.77 5.16
N GLU A 772 29.98 -15.29 4.48
CA GLU A 772 30.87 -15.88 3.47
C GLU A 772 30.74 -17.37 3.16
#